data_AF-A0A979G4P5-F1
#
_entry.id   AF-A0A979G4P5-F1
#
_cell.length_a   1.000
_cell.length_b   1.000
_cell.length_c   1.000
_cell.angle_alpha   90.00
_cell.angle_beta   90.00
_cell.angle_gamma   90.00
#
_symmetry.space_group_name_H-M   'P 1'
#
loop_
_entity.id
_entity.type
_entity.pdbx_description
1 polymer ?
#
loop_
_entity_poly.entity_id
_entity_poly.type
_entity_poly.pdbx_seq_one_letter_code
_entity_poly.pdbx_strand_id
1 'polypeptide(L)'
;MKWFSLSLALLVAPVVACFAQSNSPNPAVIPKSFSAGPNEASLDKFTEYEVDFSKGLAEVGIPLHTIKMDDGEIPIAFGYHGAGIKVTEVPGYLGAGWSLSVGGSLTRSIMGGRADEASTGYMRDTVRTAINKLVDADLYYLNQVATGEVDAQPDVFSVNVPGAAVKFVMPWNNGYKPVTIPRSAVAVDKSFDPVSGKLFFTVTTPAGVRYIFGENYREVTTSNNGGVESMATSAWKLEKVISANSRDTVFFKYHAQSSIAIQDVNEVWGIDDSRTLVSPDNDVPSGSIYPNNSQVFLNASSYSSSTLEYLIDTIAYKNRRLVFEEAAQGRKDFGSTWPSKPFKSMKVYALNYATGAYELTETVEGYLSYFMTGTDTLTRRLRLDSVRFLDANSVVVKMYKMQYDNQGLPRRDSKARDLLGYFNGKNNSTLIPRMTLNYITGVGGTGSPITIGSDIANGRDPDSVKSQACVLKRLYLPTGGYNEYEYEQNRYLEDDSIILAGGLRIKNIKGYDPLGNTRLTRFYKYGEGENGAGKKNFVLQDFNFVTAQTHNYWHSFSGGIMLMLTKRRRTVGASPNVDLVPWDAAPVIYSTVTEYRDSLGLGGKTVMRYTDQTDVTSTASYAKPFRNSYFYRRGQLASKEVYRRTGSAYVLKSSQQYNYQAFSDTLYQFAGLVAIRNSVNEGELNGGVILPSSATNPSDEMYIQHSWYAINSGDNAVTSVVTREYDDNDPSRFFTTVTKYEYDNVRHLKPNRTTTLNSNGDSSLVAFKFPADYVTTGSTTGNGVLDGMLSRNMQSFPIEVTEYKITKGSTARKCYGSVLNLYKSVNNGKDLVPDVIKRLALDSPVVNFTPSSIAAGSIQFDSRYKNVESFPVYSATGKVAQHAPKTDPPTVFMFDYSDESLVAVVQNAAPSEVAYTSFETPVKGNFSFSGATTVDASAPTGKKAYNLSGGGITFPALVSSKTYTVSYWTKNTVPYSIAGTVSGYPVKGKSYGSWTYYEHRIQGVTGATLTGAGWIDELRLYPSAGRMVTCAYTPFGAVAAKADEAGNLMFYEYDAMSRLKTVREFEHIVKTVDYNYKK
;
A
#
# COMPACT_ATOMS: atom_id res chain seq x y z
N MET A 1 64.48 -42.07 37.77
CA MET A 1 64.81 -41.42 39.06
C MET A 1 63.52 -41.24 39.82
N LYS A 2 63.50 -41.64 41.11
CA LYS A 2 62.79 -41.11 42.29
C LYS A 2 61.44 -40.38 42.14
N TRP A 3 60.40 -40.49 42.98
CA TRP A 3 59.93 -41.30 44.13
C TRP A 3 58.51 -40.72 44.45
N PHE A 4 57.75 -41.36 45.34
CA PHE A 4 56.37 -41.04 45.76
C PHE A 4 56.22 -39.82 46.72
N SER A 5 54.94 -39.46 47.02
CA SER A 5 54.36 -38.84 48.26
C SER A 5 54.37 -37.30 48.40
N LEU A 6 53.38 -36.59 49.01
CA LEU A 6 51.98 -36.78 49.44
C LEU A 6 51.49 -35.38 49.94
N SER A 7 50.24 -35.00 49.62
CA SER A 7 49.26 -34.13 50.34
C SER A 7 49.63 -32.77 50.99
N LEU A 8 48.88 -31.72 50.65
CA LEU A 8 48.16 -30.88 51.64
C LEU A 8 47.00 -30.09 50.97
N ALA A 9 45.81 -30.14 51.57
CA ALA A 9 44.60 -29.42 51.17
C ALA A 9 44.63 -27.94 51.60
N LEU A 10 44.03 -27.03 50.84
CA LEU A 10 43.53 -25.75 51.36
C LEU A 10 42.31 -25.26 50.56
N LEU A 11 41.28 -24.85 51.32
CA LEU A 11 40.00 -24.25 50.93
C LEU A 11 40.09 -23.24 49.78
N VAL A 12 39.21 -23.39 48.78
CA VAL A 12 38.84 -22.31 47.86
C VAL A 12 37.65 -21.55 48.48
N ALA A 13 37.92 -20.37 49.03
CA ALA A 13 36.90 -19.35 49.29
C ALA A 13 36.79 -18.45 48.05
N PRO A 14 35.59 -18.10 47.57
CA PRO A 14 35.43 -17.17 46.46
C PRO A 14 35.84 -15.76 46.93
N VAL A 15 36.81 -15.18 46.23
CA VAL A 15 37.12 -13.75 46.32
C VAL A 15 35.91 -13.01 45.75
N VAL A 16 35.12 -12.42 46.65
CA VAL A 16 34.14 -11.39 46.30
C VAL A 16 34.94 -10.15 45.87
N ALA A 17 35.09 -9.96 44.56
CA ALA A 17 35.47 -8.69 44.02
C ALA A 17 34.30 -7.72 44.26
N CYS A 18 34.46 -6.80 45.20
CA CYS A 18 33.51 -5.71 45.34
C CYS A 18 33.68 -4.78 44.13
N PHE A 19 32.65 -4.71 43.30
CA PHE A 19 32.51 -3.61 42.35
C PHE A 19 31.86 -2.46 43.12
N ALA A 20 32.64 -1.41 43.40
CA ALA A 20 32.06 -0.10 43.68
C ALA A 20 31.38 0.38 42.39
N GLN A 21 30.06 0.17 42.28
CA GLN A 21 29.28 0.79 41.22
C GLN A 21 29.13 2.26 41.55
N SER A 22 29.68 3.13 40.71
CA SER A 22 29.27 4.53 40.68
C SER A 22 27.77 4.58 40.43
N ASN A 23 27.00 5.20 41.33
CA ASN A 23 25.58 5.49 41.15
C ASN A 23 25.38 6.31 39.87
N SER A 24 25.13 5.63 38.74
CA SER A 24 24.55 6.29 37.57
C SER A 24 23.06 6.41 37.86
N PRO A 25 22.49 7.63 37.86
CA PRO A 25 21.05 7.80 38.05
C PRO A 25 20.30 7.02 36.97
N ASN A 26 19.33 6.24 37.43
CA ASN A 26 18.30 5.49 36.69
C ASN A 26 18.14 5.98 35.23
N PRO A 27 18.37 5.14 34.20
CA PRO A 27 18.30 5.60 32.83
C PRO A 27 16.88 6.09 32.56
N ALA A 28 16.76 7.36 32.18
CA ALA A 28 15.56 7.83 31.52
C ALA A 28 15.21 6.81 30.42
N VAL A 29 13.94 6.40 30.32
CA VAL A 29 13.49 5.50 29.24
C VAL A 29 13.69 6.24 27.92
N ILE A 30 14.88 6.09 27.34
CA ILE A 30 15.23 6.69 26.06
C ILE A 30 14.45 5.88 25.02
N PRO A 31 13.60 6.52 24.21
CA PRO A 31 12.84 5.85 23.18
C PRO A 31 13.77 5.03 22.27
N LYS A 32 13.53 3.71 22.19
CA LYS A 32 14.11 2.89 21.14
C LYS A 32 13.35 3.24 19.85
N SER A 33 14.02 3.90 18.91
CA SER A 33 13.45 4.06 17.58
C SER A 33 13.57 2.72 16.84
N PHE A 34 12.59 2.39 16.00
CA PHE A 34 12.68 1.30 15.04
C PHE A 34 12.14 1.85 13.74
N SER A 35 13.05 2.31 12.88
CA SER A 35 12.71 2.81 11.55
C SER A 35 12.71 1.67 10.54
N ALA A 36 11.69 1.58 9.69
CA ALA A 36 11.78 0.78 8.47
C ALA A 36 12.96 1.25 7.60
N GLY A 37 13.45 0.38 6.72
CA GLY A 37 14.51 0.73 5.78
C GLY A 37 14.09 1.93 4.93
N PRO A 38 15.01 2.83 4.53
CA PRO A 38 14.71 3.99 3.69
C PRO A 38 13.74 3.72 2.52
N ASN A 39 13.83 2.55 1.88
CA ASN A 39 12.97 2.23 0.74
C ASN A 39 11.53 1.95 1.18
N GLU A 40 11.32 1.18 2.24
CA GLU A 40 9.98 0.90 2.79
C GLU A 40 9.36 2.14 3.45
N ALA A 41 10.16 2.88 4.23
CA ALA A 41 9.73 4.12 4.86
C ALA A 41 9.30 5.20 3.84
N SER A 42 9.84 5.15 2.62
CA SER A 42 9.43 6.03 1.53
C SER A 42 8.15 5.56 0.81
N LEU A 43 7.83 4.27 0.87
CA LEU A 43 6.62 3.71 0.26
C LEU A 43 5.37 3.96 1.11
N ASP A 44 5.51 3.98 2.44
CA ASP A 44 4.43 4.34 3.38
C ASP A 44 3.90 5.77 3.18
N LYS A 45 4.68 6.63 2.51
CA LYS A 45 4.33 8.02 2.21
C LYS A 45 3.56 8.19 0.89
N PHE A 46 3.33 7.11 0.13
CA PHE A 46 2.74 7.15 -1.20
C PHE A 46 1.27 6.72 -1.20
N THR A 47 0.40 7.55 -1.75
CA THR A 47 -1.01 7.28 -2.07
C THR A 47 -1.28 7.50 -3.58
N GLU A 48 -2.48 7.20 -4.08
CA GLU A 48 -2.78 7.19 -5.53
C GLU A 48 -3.33 8.52 -6.08
N TYR A 49 -3.22 9.66 -5.37
CA TYR A 49 -3.89 10.90 -5.76
C TYR A 49 -2.92 11.95 -6.34
N GLU A 50 -3.28 12.64 -7.44
CA GLU A 50 -2.45 13.75 -8.01
C GLU A 50 -2.11 14.83 -6.97
N VAL A 51 -3.07 15.15 -6.09
CA VAL A 51 -2.91 15.99 -4.89
C VAL A 51 -3.87 15.50 -3.80
N ASP A 52 -3.38 15.22 -2.60
CA ASP A 52 -4.24 15.13 -1.40
C ASP A 52 -4.51 16.55 -0.91
N PHE A 53 -5.64 17.11 -1.33
CA PHE A 53 -6.01 18.50 -1.02
C PHE A 53 -6.08 18.77 0.48
N SER A 54 -6.64 17.83 1.26
CA SER A 54 -6.82 18.00 2.71
C SER A 54 -5.50 18.08 3.47
N LYS A 55 -4.44 17.47 2.94
CA LYS A 55 -3.07 17.53 3.49
C LYS A 55 -2.16 18.50 2.75
N GLY A 56 -2.57 18.98 1.58
CA GLY A 56 -1.77 19.83 0.70
C GLY A 56 -0.58 19.10 0.06
N LEU A 57 -0.62 17.77 -0.04
CA LEU A 57 0.49 16.98 -0.59
C LEU A 57 0.33 16.80 -2.09
N ALA A 58 1.39 17.09 -2.86
CA ALA A 58 1.47 16.73 -4.28
C ALA A 58 2.24 15.42 -4.44
N GLU A 59 1.67 14.49 -5.20
CA GLU A 59 2.31 13.21 -5.53
C GLU A 59 2.69 13.20 -7.02
N VAL A 60 3.95 12.89 -7.32
CA VAL A 60 4.46 12.85 -8.70
C VAL A 60 4.89 11.43 -9.02
N GLY A 61 4.29 10.85 -10.06
CA GLY A 61 4.55 9.47 -10.49
C GLY A 61 5.24 9.40 -11.86
N ILE A 62 6.24 8.51 -12.00
CA ILE A 62 6.80 8.09 -13.28
C ILE A 62 6.44 6.61 -13.48
N PRO A 63 5.45 6.29 -14.34
CA PRO A 63 5.06 4.91 -14.60
C PRO A 63 6.17 4.19 -15.38
N LEU A 64 6.60 3.03 -14.87
CA LEU A 64 7.67 2.23 -15.47
C LEU A 64 7.11 1.03 -16.23
N HIS A 65 6.20 0.27 -15.61
CA HIS A 65 5.59 -0.92 -16.19
C HIS A 65 4.27 -1.24 -15.47
N THR A 66 3.36 -1.96 -16.13
CA THR A 66 2.14 -2.47 -15.49
C THR A 66 2.03 -3.96 -15.69
N ILE A 67 1.97 -4.73 -14.60
CA ILE A 67 1.73 -6.17 -14.63
C ILE A 67 0.23 -6.39 -14.79
N LYS A 68 -0.16 -7.15 -15.82
CA LYS A 68 -1.56 -7.45 -16.11
C LYS A 68 -1.94 -8.84 -15.62
N MET A 69 -2.91 -8.90 -14.72
CA MET A 69 -3.55 -10.12 -14.26
C MET A 69 -4.97 -10.21 -14.83
N ASP A 70 -5.58 -11.38 -14.77
CA ASP A 70 -6.93 -11.63 -15.29
C ASP A 70 -8.01 -10.78 -14.59
N ASP A 71 -7.80 -10.42 -13.31
CA ASP A 71 -8.75 -9.74 -12.44
C ASP A 71 -8.20 -8.46 -11.78
N GLY A 72 -7.08 -7.94 -12.31
CA GLY A 72 -6.46 -6.72 -11.80
C GLY A 72 -5.15 -6.35 -12.50
N GLU A 73 -4.58 -5.23 -12.09
CA GLU A 73 -3.28 -4.77 -12.58
C GLU A 73 -2.40 -4.33 -11.41
N ILE A 74 -1.09 -4.57 -11.50
CA ILE A 74 -0.11 -4.11 -10.52
C ILE A 74 0.78 -3.05 -11.19
N PRO A 75 0.61 -1.77 -10.87
CA PRO A 75 1.47 -0.72 -11.41
C PRO A 75 2.87 -0.77 -10.77
N ILE A 76 3.90 -0.56 -11.58
CA ILE A 76 5.27 -0.33 -11.16
C ILE A 76 5.64 1.09 -11.55
N ALA A 77 5.94 1.92 -10.55
CA ALA A 77 6.18 3.35 -10.75
C ALA A 77 7.22 3.88 -9.77
N PHE A 78 7.95 4.91 -10.18
CA PHE A 78 8.64 5.77 -9.22
C PHE A 78 7.68 6.84 -8.71
N GLY A 79 7.61 7.01 -7.39
CA GLY A 79 6.80 8.05 -6.74
C GLY A 79 7.67 9.09 -6.05
N TYR A 80 7.27 10.35 -6.08
CA TYR A 80 7.89 11.44 -5.32
C TYR A 80 6.90 12.02 -4.30
N HIS A 81 7.37 12.17 -3.06
CA HIS A 81 6.57 12.69 -1.95
C HIS A 81 6.86 14.18 -1.67
N GLY A 82 5.87 15.05 -1.86
CA GLY A 82 6.00 16.51 -1.83
C GLY A 82 5.98 17.20 -0.45
N ALA A 83 6.17 16.50 0.67
CA ALA A 83 6.12 17.12 2.02
C ALA A 83 7.40 17.89 2.42
N GLY A 84 8.45 17.82 1.61
CA GLY A 84 9.80 18.33 1.93
C GLY A 84 10.74 17.23 2.44
N ILE A 85 12.04 17.52 2.47
CA ILE A 85 13.07 16.56 2.89
C ILE A 85 13.52 16.88 4.32
N LYS A 86 13.48 15.90 5.22
CA LYS A 86 13.94 16.08 6.61
C LYS A 86 15.47 16.07 6.70
N VAL A 87 16.03 16.76 7.70
CA VAL A 87 17.49 16.83 7.91
C VAL A 87 18.10 15.44 8.09
N THR A 88 17.47 14.60 8.92
CA THR A 88 17.89 13.22 9.19
C THR A 88 17.45 12.20 8.14
N GLU A 89 16.71 12.61 7.10
CA GLU A 89 16.26 11.67 6.08
C GLU A 89 17.46 11.03 5.38
N VAL A 90 17.51 9.69 5.44
CA VAL A 90 18.43 8.88 4.66
C VAL A 90 17.73 8.54 3.35
N PRO A 91 18.27 8.93 2.18
CA PRO A 91 17.65 8.63 0.91
C PRO A 91 17.58 7.11 0.65
N GLY A 92 16.51 6.63 0.01
CA GLY A 92 16.46 5.29 -0.56
C GLY A 92 17.42 5.14 -1.76
N TYR A 93 17.45 3.97 -2.39
CA TYR A 93 18.36 3.71 -3.53
C TYR A 93 17.97 4.47 -4.81
N LEU A 94 16.81 5.16 -4.83
CA LEU A 94 16.39 6.10 -5.87
C LEU A 94 16.73 7.57 -5.56
N GLY A 95 17.18 7.89 -4.36
CA GLY A 95 17.45 9.26 -3.92
C GLY A 95 16.32 9.91 -3.10
N ALA A 96 16.58 11.11 -2.58
CA ALA A 96 15.75 11.73 -1.55
C ALA A 96 14.36 12.09 -2.09
N GLY A 97 13.33 11.77 -1.30
CA GLY A 97 11.93 11.96 -1.68
C GLY A 97 11.37 11.02 -2.75
N TRP A 98 12.20 10.16 -3.38
CA TRP A 98 11.76 9.19 -4.40
C TRP A 98 11.67 7.76 -3.85
N SER A 99 10.62 7.04 -4.24
CA SER A 99 10.37 5.63 -3.87
C SER A 99 10.02 4.79 -5.09
N LEU A 100 10.28 3.47 -5.03
CA LEU A 100 9.83 2.50 -6.03
C LEU A 100 8.59 1.80 -5.50
N SER A 101 7.46 1.97 -6.18
CA SER A 101 6.25 1.18 -5.94
C SER A 101 6.27 -0.10 -6.79
N VAL A 102 6.25 -1.26 -6.12
CA VAL A 102 6.27 -2.60 -6.71
C VAL A 102 5.22 -3.50 -6.07
N GLY A 103 3.95 -3.13 -6.23
CA GLY A 103 2.80 -3.94 -5.85
C GLY A 103 2.38 -3.96 -4.39
N GLY A 104 3.23 -3.57 -3.44
CA GLY A 104 2.77 -3.19 -2.10
C GLY A 104 3.80 -3.31 -0.99
N SER A 105 3.50 -2.70 0.16
CA SER A 105 4.29 -2.75 1.39
C SER A 105 3.47 -3.24 2.58
N LEU A 106 4.18 -3.88 3.52
CA LEU A 106 3.71 -4.14 4.88
C LEU A 106 4.82 -3.74 5.86
N THR A 107 4.59 -2.66 6.60
CA THR A 107 5.55 -2.10 7.56
C THR A 107 4.97 -2.09 8.97
N ARG A 108 5.86 -1.92 9.95
CA ARG A 108 5.50 -1.85 11.38
C ARG A 108 6.12 -0.63 12.04
N SER A 109 5.30 0.08 12.79
CA SER A 109 5.71 1.04 13.81
C SER A 109 5.68 0.36 15.18
N ILE A 110 6.84 0.29 15.83
CA ILE A 110 6.96 -0.36 17.14
C ILE A 110 6.52 0.58 18.23
N MET A 111 5.53 0.15 19.01
CA MET A 111 5.04 0.85 20.18
C MET A 111 5.70 0.22 21.41
N GLY A 112 5.87 0.97 22.52
CA GLY A 112 6.42 0.43 23.77
C GLY A 112 7.91 0.01 23.78
N GLY A 113 8.53 -0.14 22.61
CA GLY A 113 9.97 -0.31 22.44
C GLY A 113 10.44 -1.75 22.20
N ARG A 114 9.52 -2.71 22.05
CA ARG A 114 9.85 -4.09 21.65
C ARG A 114 8.82 -4.60 20.65
N ALA A 115 9.26 -5.49 19.77
CA ALA A 115 8.35 -6.19 18.87
C ALA A 115 7.28 -6.97 19.63
N ASP A 116 6.03 -6.92 19.17
CA ASP A 116 4.88 -7.67 19.69
C ASP A 116 5.22 -9.15 19.99
N GLU A 117 5.92 -9.82 19.07
CA GLU A 117 6.26 -11.25 19.13
C GLU A 117 7.46 -11.60 20.02
N ALA A 118 8.21 -10.59 20.51
CA ALA A 118 9.43 -10.79 21.30
C ALA A 118 9.15 -11.44 22.67
N SER A 119 10.17 -11.99 23.32
CA SER A 119 10.03 -12.71 24.61
C SER A 119 9.39 -11.88 25.73
N THR A 120 9.65 -10.57 25.76
CA THR A 120 8.98 -9.60 26.65
C THR A 120 8.11 -8.61 25.87
N GLY A 121 7.67 -9.01 24.68
CA GLY A 121 6.80 -8.24 23.80
C GLY A 121 5.32 -8.40 24.15
N TYR A 122 4.49 -7.54 23.55
CA TYR A 122 3.05 -7.44 23.79
C TYR A 122 2.31 -8.79 23.76
N MET A 123 2.68 -9.71 22.85
CA MET A 123 2.00 -10.99 22.65
C MET A 123 2.44 -12.09 23.63
N ARG A 124 3.55 -11.90 24.34
CA ARG A 124 4.13 -12.87 25.28
C ARG A 124 3.83 -12.56 26.74
N ASP A 125 3.18 -11.43 26.98
CA ASP A 125 2.79 -10.99 28.31
C ASP A 125 1.70 -11.89 28.91
N THR A 126 2.01 -12.52 30.04
CA THR A 126 1.14 -13.45 30.75
C THR A 126 0.41 -12.82 31.95
N VAL A 127 0.73 -11.57 32.33
CA VAL A 127 0.31 -10.96 33.62
C VAL A 127 -0.91 -10.04 33.48
N ARG A 128 -1.43 -9.83 32.26
CA ARG A 128 -2.50 -8.86 31.95
C ARG A 128 -3.85 -9.12 32.62
N THR A 129 -4.14 -10.35 33.02
CA THR A 129 -5.48 -10.72 33.49
C THR A 129 -5.81 -10.29 34.92
N ALA A 130 -4.87 -9.69 35.68
CA ALA A 130 -5.04 -9.58 37.13
C ALA A 130 -4.48 -8.34 37.87
N ILE A 131 -4.27 -7.17 37.23
CA ILE A 131 -3.94 -5.93 37.98
C ILE A 131 -5.19 -5.42 38.72
N ASN A 132 -5.61 -6.14 39.75
CA ASN A 132 -6.83 -5.87 40.52
C ASN A 132 -6.55 -5.67 42.01
N LYS A 133 -5.35 -6.04 42.50
CA LYS A 133 -5.05 -6.06 43.94
C LYS A 133 -3.80 -5.28 44.33
N LEU A 134 -3.01 -4.78 43.36
CA LEU A 134 -1.74 -4.10 43.62
C LEU A 134 -0.84 -4.95 44.55
N VAL A 135 -0.86 -6.26 44.35
CA VAL A 135 0.04 -7.19 45.06
C VAL A 135 1.47 -7.03 44.55
N ASP A 136 2.46 -7.57 45.27
CA ASP A 136 3.88 -7.48 44.91
C ASP A 136 4.15 -7.85 43.44
N ALA A 137 3.47 -8.89 42.92
CA ALA A 137 3.60 -9.30 41.52
C ALA A 137 3.05 -8.27 40.52
N ASP A 138 1.94 -7.59 40.85
CA ASP A 138 1.36 -6.52 40.01
C ASP A 138 2.31 -5.31 39.98
N LEU A 139 2.83 -4.92 41.15
CA LEU A 139 3.76 -3.79 41.27
C LEU A 139 5.10 -4.07 40.58
N TYR A 140 5.58 -5.31 40.66
CA TYR A 140 6.76 -5.76 39.93
C TYR A 140 6.55 -5.69 38.41
N TYR A 141 5.42 -6.20 37.91
CA TYR A 141 5.07 -6.09 36.50
C TYR A 141 4.92 -4.63 36.04
N LEU A 142 4.21 -3.80 36.81
CA LEU A 142 4.06 -2.37 36.53
C LEU A 142 5.40 -1.63 36.50
N ASN A 143 6.34 -2.01 37.37
CA ASN A 143 7.71 -1.49 37.33
C ASN A 143 8.41 -1.89 36.03
N GLN A 144 8.30 -3.15 35.59
CA GLN A 144 8.87 -3.60 34.31
C GLN A 144 8.28 -2.88 33.10
N VAL A 145 6.98 -2.59 33.12
CA VAL A 145 6.33 -1.76 32.08
C VAL A 145 6.86 -0.32 32.14
N ALA A 146 6.99 0.26 33.34
CA ALA A 146 7.48 1.62 33.53
C ALA A 146 8.98 1.78 33.19
N THR A 147 9.78 0.71 33.27
CA THR A 147 11.20 0.70 32.88
C THR A 147 11.44 0.32 31.41
N GLY A 148 10.41 -0.18 30.70
CA GLY A 148 10.53 -0.68 29.32
C GLY A 148 11.15 -2.08 29.21
N GLU A 149 11.21 -2.84 30.31
CA GLU A 149 11.60 -4.25 30.33
C GLU A 149 10.55 -5.13 29.66
N VAL A 150 9.27 -4.83 29.90
CA VAL A 150 8.11 -5.48 29.28
C VAL A 150 7.34 -4.49 28.43
N ASP A 151 6.94 -4.93 27.23
CA ASP A 151 6.07 -4.17 26.35
C ASP A 151 4.60 -4.47 26.59
N ALA A 152 3.85 -3.41 26.91
CA ALA A 152 2.42 -3.49 27.14
C ALA A 152 1.58 -2.74 26.09
N GLN A 153 2.18 -2.30 24.97
CA GLN A 153 1.53 -1.53 23.91
C GLN A 153 1.56 -2.31 22.58
N PRO A 154 0.44 -2.43 21.84
CA PRO A 154 0.43 -3.18 20.59
C PRO A 154 1.10 -2.38 19.49
N ASP A 155 1.89 -3.07 18.67
CA ASP A 155 2.48 -2.50 17.46
C ASP A 155 1.41 -2.11 16.42
N VAL A 156 1.70 -1.06 15.65
CA VAL A 156 0.83 -0.59 14.55
C VAL A 156 1.44 -1.02 13.22
N PHE A 157 0.70 -1.84 12.47
CA PHE A 157 1.09 -2.32 11.15
C PHE A 157 0.42 -1.48 10.08
N SER A 158 1.13 -1.16 9.01
CA SER A 158 0.60 -0.44 7.84
C SER A 158 0.70 -1.33 6.61
N VAL A 159 -0.39 -1.42 5.85
CA VAL A 159 -0.47 -2.18 4.60
C VAL A 159 -0.88 -1.23 3.49
N ASN A 160 -0.16 -1.27 2.37
CA ASN A 160 -0.51 -0.58 1.14
C ASN A 160 -0.34 -1.55 -0.04
N VAL A 161 -1.44 -1.95 -0.66
CA VAL A 161 -1.48 -2.81 -1.85
C VAL A 161 -2.53 -2.26 -2.84
N PRO A 162 -2.43 -2.57 -4.14
CA PRO A 162 -3.47 -2.21 -5.11
C PRO A 162 -4.86 -2.66 -4.64
N GLY A 163 -5.75 -1.68 -4.49
CA GLY A 163 -7.12 -1.88 -4.02
C GLY A 163 -7.31 -1.94 -2.49
N ALA A 164 -6.27 -1.80 -1.67
CA ALA A 164 -6.38 -1.75 -0.22
C ALA A 164 -5.23 -1.01 0.49
N ALA A 165 -5.56 0.03 1.26
CA ALA A 165 -4.64 0.68 2.20
C ALA A 165 -5.28 0.72 3.59
N VAL A 166 -4.71 -0.02 4.54
CA VAL A 166 -5.24 -0.15 5.91
C VAL A 166 -4.11 -0.20 6.92
N LYS A 167 -4.38 0.24 8.14
CA LYS A 167 -3.54 -0.12 9.29
C LYS A 167 -4.21 -1.25 10.05
N PHE A 168 -3.45 -2.01 10.82
CA PHE A 168 -4.02 -2.98 11.75
C PHE A 168 -3.18 -3.10 13.03
N VAL A 169 -3.82 -3.58 14.08
CA VAL A 169 -3.20 -3.93 15.36
C VAL A 169 -3.62 -5.36 15.74
N MET A 170 -2.92 -6.00 16.67
CA MET A 170 -3.23 -7.36 17.13
C MET A 170 -3.59 -7.34 18.62
N PRO A 171 -4.80 -6.90 19.01
CA PRO A 171 -5.11 -6.67 20.41
C PRO A 171 -5.28 -7.98 21.18
N TRP A 172 -4.78 -8.02 22.42
CA TRP A 172 -4.81 -9.19 23.30
C TRP A 172 -6.23 -9.72 23.54
N ASN A 173 -7.18 -8.82 23.82
CA ASN A 173 -8.59 -9.15 24.09
C ASN A 173 -9.33 -9.76 22.88
N ASN A 174 -8.69 -9.84 21.71
CA ASN A 174 -9.20 -10.49 20.50
C ASN A 174 -8.35 -11.72 20.11
N GLY A 175 -7.62 -12.31 21.07
CA GLY A 175 -6.73 -13.44 20.82
C GLY A 175 -5.59 -13.11 19.85
N TYR A 176 -5.17 -11.85 19.82
CA TYR A 176 -4.16 -11.31 18.91
C TYR A 176 -4.50 -11.46 17.42
N LYS A 177 -5.78 -11.60 17.06
CA LYS A 177 -6.19 -11.59 15.66
C LYS A 177 -6.03 -10.17 15.09
N PRO A 178 -5.49 -10.00 13.87
CA PRO A 178 -5.39 -8.69 13.23
C PRO A 178 -6.75 -7.98 13.18
N VAL A 179 -6.76 -6.70 13.55
CA VAL A 179 -7.93 -5.81 13.52
C VAL A 179 -7.56 -4.58 12.70
N THR A 180 -8.28 -4.36 11.59
CA THR A 180 -8.06 -3.20 10.73
C THR A 180 -8.56 -1.90 11.37
N ILE A 181 -7.83 -0.82 11.14
CA ILE A 181 -8.15 0.55 11.55
C ILE A 181 -7.83 1.45 10.34
N PRO A 182 -8.83 2.11 9.72
CA PRO A 182 -10.26 1.97 9.97
C PRO A 182 -10.79 0.55 9.77
N ARG A 183 -12.01 0.30 10.26
CA ARG A 183 -12.75 -0.93 9.98
C ARG A 183 -12.84 -1.13 8.46
N SER A 184 -12.39 -2.29 7.98
CA SER A 184 -12.33 -2.58 6.55
C SER A 184 -12.79 -4.01 6.25
N ALA A 185 -13.28 -4.24 5.03
CA ALA A 185 -13.58 -5.56 4.48
C ALA A 185 -12.30 -6.30 3.98
N VAL A 186 -11.13 -5.66 4.07
CA VAL A 186 -9.83 -6.30 3.86
C VAL A 186 -9.61 -7.35 4.96
N ALA A 187 -9.34 -8.58 4.55
CA ALA A 187 -8.97 -9.65 5.49
C ALA A 187 -7.45 -9.67 5.66
N VAL A 188 -7.00 -9.72 6.92
CA VAL A 188 -5.58 -9.84 7.26
C VAL A 188 -5.42 -11.08 8.12
N ASP A 189 -4.73 -12.08 7.58
CA ASP A 189 -4.38 -13.30 8.29
C ASP A 189 -2.91 -13.27 8.69
N LYS A 190 -2.64 -13.77 9.90
CA LYS A 190 -1.27 -13.95 10.41
C LYS A 190 -0.94 -15.44 10.52
N SER A 191 0.28 -15.79 10.14
CA SER A 191 0.89 -17.09 10.39
C SER A 191 2.13 -16.90 11.27
N PHE A 192 2.42 -17.89 12.11
CA PHE A 192 3.54 -17.88 13.03
C PHE A 192 4.35 -19.17 12.86
N ASP A 193 5.65 -19.05 12.64
CA ASP A 193 6.56 -20.19 12.66
C ASP A 193 7.08 -20.39 14.10
N PRO A 194 6.69 -21.50 14.78
CA PRO A 194 7.07 -21.73 16.16
C PRO A 194 8.54 -22.06 16.35
N VAL A 195 9.26 -22.47 15.31
CA VAL A 195 10.69 -22.79 15.37
C VAL A 195 11.51 -21.50 15.29
N SER A 196 11.19 -20.64 14.32
CA SER A 196 11.95 -19.41 14.09
C SER A 196 11.41 -18.18 14.84
N GLY A 197 10.22 -18.28 15.43
CA GLY A 197 9.57 -17.18 16.16
C GLY A 197 9.06 -16.05 15.28
N LYS A 198 8.91 -16.26 13.96
CA LYS A 198 8.63 -15.22 12.98
C LYS A 198 7.16 -15.17 12.58
N LEU A 199 6.67 -13.95 12.33
CA LEU A 199 5.35 -13.67 11.79
C LEU A 199 5.39 -13.55 10.26
N PHE A 200 4.29 -13.93 9.63
CA PHE A 200 4.01 -13.81 8.20
C PHE A 200 2.57 -13.36 8.00
N PHE A 201 2.30 -12.63 6.92
CA PHE A 201 0.97 -12.09 6.70
C PHE A 201 0.44 -12.43 5.32
N THR A 202 -0.86 -12.73 5.26
CA THR A 202 -1.63 -12.76 4.02
C THR A 202 -2.69 -11.68 4.09
N VAL A 203 -2.66 -10.75 3.15
CA VAL A 203 -3.66 -9.69 3.00
C VAL A 203 -4.54 -10.04 1.82
N THR A 204 -5.85 -10.14 2.04
CA THR A 204 -6.82 -10.44 0.98
C THR A 204 -7.78 -9.28 0.78
N THR A 205 -7.79 -8.69 -0.41
CA THR A 205 -8.69 -7.57 -0.74
C THR A 205 -10.15 -8.05 -0.79
N PRO A 206 -11.14 -7.14 -0.73
CA PRO A 206 -12.56 -7.49 -0.91
C PRO A 206 -12.90 -8.03 -2.31
N ALA A 207 -11.96 -7.95 -3.27
CA ALA A 207 -12.05 -8.58 -4.59
C ALA A 207 -11.50 -10.01 -4.59
N GLY A 208 -10.90 -10.48 -3.49
CA GLY A 208 -10.31 -11.81 -3.34
C GLY A 208 -8.86 -11.94 -3.78
N VAL A 209 -8.21 -10.86 -4.21
CA VAL A 209 -6.77 -10.85 -4.57
C VAL A 209 -5.95 -10.99 -3.29
N ARG A 210 -5.01 -11.93 -3.27
CA ARG A 210 -4.19 -12.29 -2.10
C ARG A 210 -2.77 -11.81 -2.27
N TYR A 211 -2.27 -11.11 -1.26
CA TYR A 211 -0.90 -10.59 -1.16
C TYR A 211 -0.20 -11.28 0.02
N ILE A 212 0.90 -11.99 -0.26
CA ILE A 212 1.62 -12.79 0.74
C ILE A 212 2.94 -12.12 1.08
N PHE A 213 3.17 -11.88 2.37
CA PHE A 213 4.28 -11.07 2.87
C PHE A 213 5.21 -11.83 3.83
N GLY A 214 6.51 -11.73 3.52
CA GLY A 214 7.63 -12.02 4.40
C GLY A 214 7.88 -13.48 4.78
N GLU A 215 7.45 -14.44 3.95
CA GLU A 215 7.79 -15.88 4.07
C GLU A 215 9.31 -16.09 4.16
N ASN A 216 10.06 -15.43 3.29
CA ASN A 216 11.51 -15.51 3.16
C ASN A 216 12.20 -14.16 3.44
N TYR A 217 11.59 -13.03 3.07
CA TYR A 217 12.25 -11.72 3.08
C TYR A 217 11.60 -10.75 4.07
N ARG A 218 12.36 -10.38 5.12
CA ARG A 218 11.93 -9.46 6.18
C ARG A 218 13.06 -8.51 6.51
N GLU A 219 12.77 -7.23 6.58
CA GLU A 219 13.74 -6.24 7.05
C GLU A 219 13.78 -6.24 8.57
N VAL A 220 14.97 -6.42 9.11
CA VAL A 220 15.21 -6.40 10.56
C VAL A 220 15.99 -5.15 10.89
N THR A 221 15.45 -4.38 11.82
CA THR A 221 16.09 -3.19 12.35
C THR A 221 16.69 -3.51 13.71
N THR A 222 18.00 -3.30 13.81
CA THR A 222 18.74 -3.32 15.07
C THR A 222 18.84 -1.90 15.59
N SER A 223 18.29 -1.64 16.76
CA SER A 223 18.41 -0.39 17.50
C SER A 223 19.44 -0.57 18.60
N ASN A 224 20.45 0.29 18.64
CA ASN A 224 21.40 0.40 19.75
C ASN A 224 21.21 1.74 20.46
N ASN A 225 20.97 1.65 21.77
CA ASN A 225 20.74 2.80 22.63
C ASN A 225 21.62 2.71 23.88
N GLY A 226 22.67 3.53 23.94
CA GLY A 226 23.59 3.55 25.08
C GLY A 226 24.27 2.21 25.37
N GLY A 227 24.48 1.36 24.36
CA GLY A 227 25.09 0.03 24.49
C GLY A 227 24.09 -1.13 24.61
N VAL A 228 22.78 -0.86 24.72
CA VAL A 228 21.74 -1.90 24.72
C VAL A 228 21.19 -2.10 23.31
N GLU A 229 21.38 -3.30 22.77
CA GLU A 229 20.87 -3.67 21.45
C GLU A 229 19.48 -4.32 21.52
N SER A 230 18.63 -4.02 20.55
CA SER A 230 17.33 -4.65 20.37
C SER A 230 17.02 -4.79 18.90
N MET A 231 16.46 -5.93 18.49
CA MET A 231 16.17 -6.25 17.10
C MET A 231 14.68 -6.48 16.92
N ALA A 232 14.15 -6.02 15.79
CA ALA A 232 12.77 -6.26 15.42
C ALA A 232 12.56 -6.25 13.91
N THR A 233 11.62 -7.06 13.42
CA THR A 233 11.20 -7.00 12.00
C THR A 233 10.45 -5.69 11.74
N SER A 234 10.99 -4.77 10.96
CA SER A 234 10.35 -3.49 10.67
C SER A 234 9.48 -3.53 9.40
N ALA A 235 9.73 -4.48 8.49
CA ALA A 235 8.94 -4.65 7.27
C ALA A 235 8.94 -6.11 6.78
N TRP A 236 7.86 -6.50 6.12
CA TRP A 236 7.70 -7.79 5.43
C TRP A 236 7.57 -7.52 3.93
N LYS A 237 8.41 -8.14 3.12
CA LYS A 237 8.40 -7.91 1.66
C LYS A 237 7.29 -8.73 1.00
N LEU A 238 6.67 -8.16 -0.01
CA LEU A 238 5.67 -8.85 -0.84
C LEU A 238 6.36 -9.96 -1.62
N GLU A 239 5.90 -11.21 -1.53
CA GLU A 239 6.55 -12.34 -2.23
C GLU A 239 5.69 -12.93 -3.32
N LYS A 240 4.37 -12.89 -3.13
CA LYS A 240 3.39 -13.43 -4.08
C LYS A 240 2.15 -12.56 -4.12
N VAL A 241 1.64 -12.33 -5.32
CA VAL A 241 0.27 -11.86 -5.54
C VAL A 241 -0.47 -12.94 -6.31
N ILE A 242 -1.60 -13.38 -5.78
CA ILE A 242 -2.43 -14.40 -6.39
C ILE A 242 -3.78 -13.78 -6.72
N SER A 243 -4.22 -13.91 -7.97
CA SER A 243 -5.54 -13.47 -8.41
C SER A 243 -6.65 -14.12 -7.57
N ALA A 244 -7.81 -13.48 -7.48
CA ALA A 244 -8.99 -14.00 -6.81
C ALA A 244 -9.45 -15.34 -7.39
N ASN A 245 -9.33 -15.49 -8.73
CA ASN A 245 -9.60 -16.74 -9.41
C ASN A 245 -8.46 -17.78 -9.29
N SER A 246 -7.35 -17.44 -8.64
CA SER A 246 -6.15 -18.28 -8.43
C SER A 246 -5.41 -18.74 -9.70
N ARG A 247 -5.69 -18.15 -10.86
CA ARG A 247 -5.05 -18.47 -12.15
C ARG A 247 -3.70 -17.78 -12.35
N ASP A 248 -3.62 -16.52 -11.95
CA ASP A 248 -2.43 -15.71 -12.09
C ASP A 248 -1.69 -15.62 -10.77
N THR A 249 -0.39 -15.91 -10.80
CA THR A 249 0.51 -15.66 -9.68
C THR A 249 1.69 -14.83 -10.15
N VAL A 250 1.92 -13.72 -9.46
CA VAL A 250 3.10 -12.87 -9.61
C VAL A 250 4.04 -13.17 -8.47
N PHE A 251 5.30 -13.50 -8.78
CA PHE A 251 6.34 -13.81 -7.80
C PHE A 251 7.34 -12.67 -7.70
N PHE A 252 7.74 -12.35 -6.49
CA PHE A 252 8.71 -11.30 -6.18
C PHE A 252 9.89 -11.94 -5.43
N LYS A 253 11.10 -11.66 -5.90
CA LYS A 253 12.35 -12.10 -5.28
C LYS A 253 13.18 -10.89 -4.92
N TYR A 254 13.87 -11.01 -3.79
CA TYR A 254 14.71 -9.96 -3.23
C TYR A 254 16.07 -10.53 -2.88
N HIS A 255 17.08 -9.67 -2.86
CA HIS A 255 18.36 -9.96 -2.23
C HIS A 255 18.62 -8.97 -1.09
N ALA A 256 19.36 -9.43 -0.09
CA ALA A 256 19.78 -8.57 1.01
C ALA A 256 20.85 -7.58 0.55
N GLN A 257 20.73 -6.33 0.98
CA GLN A 257 21.76 -5.30 0.85
C GLN A 257 22.47 -5.07 2.20
N SER A 258 23.59 -4.33 2.21
CA SER A 258 24.26 -3.94 3.45
C SER A 258 23.35 -3.14 4.39
N SER A 259 23.52 -3.33 5.70
CA SER A 259 22.73 -2.63 6.71
C SER A 259 22.92 -1.11 6.61
N ILE A 260 21.82 -0.36 6.49
CA ILE A 260 21.86 1.09 6.46
C ILE A 260 21.81 1.62 7.89
N ALA A 261 22.92 2.22 8.34
CA ALA A 261 23.00 2.87 9.63
C ALA A 261 22.40 4.28 9.59
N ILE A 262 21.42 4.53 10.46
CA ILE A 262 20.87 5.84 10.77
C ILE A 262 21.42 6.22 12.14
N GLN A 263 22.14 7.33 12.20
CA GLN A 263 22.58 7.93 13.44
C GLN A 263 21.72 9.16 13.71
N ASP A 264 21.11 9.21 14.88
CA ASP A 264 20.44 10.40 15.39
C ASP A 264 20.87 10.65 16.84
N VAL A 265 20.76 11.89 17.27
CA VAL A 265 21.08 12.29 18.63
C VAL A 265 19.78 12.54 19.37
N ASN A 266 19.56 11.81 20.46
CA ASN A 266 18.48 12.11 21.38
C ASN A 266 19.05 12.76 22.64
N GLU A 267 18.50 13.91 23.01
CA GLU A 267 18.98 14.71 24.11
C GLU A 267 17.93 14.82 25.19
N VAL A 268 18.37 14.61 26.43
CA VAL A 268 17.53 14.69 27.61
C VAL A 268 18.27 15.49 28.68
N TRP A 269 17.60 16.48 29.29
CA TRP A 269 18.13 17.20 30.45
C TRP A 269 17.48 16.69 31.73
N GLY A 270 18.32 16.27 32.67
CA GLY A 270 17.92 16.00 34.04
C GLY A 270 18.03 17.27 34.87
N ILE A 271 16.97 17.59 35.59
CA ILE A 271 16.89 18.76 36.47
C ILE A 271 16.45 18.29 37.84
N ASP A 272 17.35 18.45 38.78
CA ASP A 272 17.21 18.01 40.13
C ASP A 272 16.95 19.25 41.00
N ASP A 273 15.79 19.33 41.66
CA ASP A 273 15.39 20.44 42.54
C ASP A 273 14.78 19.97 43.88
N SER A 274 14.86 20.84 44.90
CA SER A 274 14.45 20.50 46.27
C SER A 274 12.95 20.69 46.47
N ARG A 275 12.27 19.82 47.25
CA ARG A 275 10.81 19.91 47.47
C ARG A 275 10.41 20.13 48.93
N THR A 276 10.65 19.18 49.83
CA THR A 276 10.19 19.31 51.24
C THR A 276 10.90 18.37 52.22
N LEU A 277 10.96 18.79 53.49
CA LEU A 277 11.15 17.94 54.68
C LEU A 277 9.77 17.50 55.20
N VAL A 278 9.63 16.24 55.59
CA VAL A 278 8.48 15.76 56.37
C VAL A 278 9.02 15.16 57.66
N SER A 279 8.69 15.78 58.80
CA SER A 279 8.95 15.23 60.13
C SER A 279 7.61 14.84 60.80
N PRO A 280 7.55 13.72 61.54
CA PRO A 280 6.40 13.39 62.39
C PRO A 280 6.27 14.34 63.60
N ASP A 281 7.40 14.89 64.07
CA ASP A 281 7.49 15.83 65.19
C ASP A 281 8.23 17.10 64.73
N ASN A 282 7.69 18.28 65.02
CA ASN A 282 8.15 19.58 64.47
C ASN A 282 9.56 20.05 64.92
N ASP A 283 10.35 19.21 65.59
CA ASP A 283 11.68 19.54 66.09
C ASP A 283 12.79 19.12 65.11
N VAL A 284 12.99 19.95 64.09
CA VAL A 284 14.13 19.82 63.18
C VAL A 284 15.36 20.48 63.84
N PRO A 285 16.48 19.76 64.06
CA PRO A 285 17.67 20.36 64.67
C PRO A 285 18.24 21.50 63.83
N SER A 286 18.34 22.69 64.43
CA SER A 286 18.91 23.89 63.79
C SER A 286 20.38 23.68 63.43
N GLY A 287 20.76 23.93 62.17
CA GLY A 287 22.13 23.73 61.66
C GLY A 287 22.37 22.43 60.88
N SER A 288 21.33 21.63 60.63
CA SER A 288 21.42 20.41 59.81
C SER A 288 21.79 20.72 58.35
N ILE A 289 22.89 20.13 57.85
CA ILE A 289 23.32 20.27 56.44
C ILE A 289 22.49 19.33 55.59
N TYR A 290 21.54 19.87 54.83
CA TYR A 290 20.81 19.12 53.81
C TYR A 290 21.60 19.10 52.50
N PRO A 291 21.51 18.01 51.71
CA PRO A 291 22.14 17.99 50.40
C PRO A 291 21.46 19.03 49.49
N ASN A 292 22.10 20.18 49.33
CA ASN A 292 21.78 21.17 48.29
C ASN A 292 22.22 20.64 46.92
N ASN A 293 21.66 19.51 46.50
CA ASN A 293 21.96 18.85 45.22
C ASN A 293 21.04 19.34 44.09
N SER A 294 20.82 20.67 44.07
CA SER A 294 20.18 21.37 42.96
C SER A 294 21.15 21.39 41.78
N GLN A 295 20.94 20.51 40.80
CA GLN A 295 21.83 20.35 39.65
C GLN A 295 21.03 20.24 38.35
N VAL A 296 21.57 20.83 37.28
CA VAL A 296 21.11 20.61 35.90
C VAL A 296 22.22 19.85 35.19
N PHE A 297 21.87 18.72 34.58
CA PHE A 297 22.81 17.90 33.83
C PHE A 297 22.18 17.49 32.50
N LEU A 298 23.00 17.52 31.45
CA LEU A 298 22.61 17.05 30.12
C LEU A 298 23.11 15.62 29.95
N ASN A 299 22.17 14.72 29.67
CA ASN A 299 22.47 13.38 29.17
C ASN A 299 22.12 13.34 27.68
N ALA A 300 23.15 13.45 26.84
CA ALA A 300 23.01 13.18 25.42
C ALA A 300 23.28 11.69 25.17
N SER A 301 22.33 11.02 24.54
CA SER A 301 22.48 9.64 24.11
C SER A 301 22.51 9.60 22.59
N SER A 302 23.58 9.01 22.05
CA SER A 302 23.62 8.72 20.63
C SER A 302 22.76 7.48 20.39
N TYR A 303 21.77 7.64 19.53
CA TYR A 303 20.93 6.55 19.08
C TYR A 303 21.43 6.11 17.69
N SER A 304 21.56 4.81 17.49
CA SER A 304 21.79 4.28 16.14
C SER A 304 20.81 3.16 15.85
N SER A 305 20.15 3.24 14.69
CA SER A 305 19.54 2.07 14.06
C SER A 305 20.39 1.61 12.91
N SER A 306 20.37 0.32 12.64
CA SER A 306 20.76 -0.23 11.35
C SER A 306 19.68 -1.18 10.87
N THR A 307 19.21 -0.99 9.63
CA THR A 307 18.21 -1.87 9.03
C THR A 307 18.84 -2.72 7.95
N LEU A 308 18.64 -4.04 8.02
CA LEU A 308 18.94 -4.95 6.92
C LEU A 308 17.87 -4.79 5.85
N GLU A 309 18.22 -4.13 4.74
CA GLU A 309 17.30 -3.90 3.63
C GLU A 309 17.25 -5.07 2.65
N TYR A 310 16.08 -5.29 2.06
CA TYR A 310 15.88 -6.19 0.93
C TYR A 310 15.45 -5.40 -0.29
N LEU A 311 16.24 -5.46 -1.35
CA LEU A 311 15.94 -4.80 -2.62
C LEU A 311 15.30 -5.79 -3.58
N ILE A 312 14.34 -5.31 -4.36
CA ILE A 312 13.72 -6.13 -5.40
C ILE A 312 14.80 -6.53 -6.40
N ASP A 313 14.87 -7.83 -6.68
CA ASP A 313 15.79 -8.43 -7.65
C ASP A 313 15.03 -8.79 -8.92
N THR A 314 13.96 -9.58 -8.75
CA THR A 314 13.22 -10.16 -9.85
C THR A 314 11.73 -10.16 -9.56
N ILE A 315 10.93 -9.75 -10.55
CA ILE A 315 9.48 -10.00 -10.57
C ILE A 315 9.17 -10.93 -11.74
N ALA A 316 8.50 -12.05 -11.50
CA ALA A 316 8.12 -13.01 -12.53
C ALA A 316 6.59 -13.18 -12.56
N TYR A 317 6.00 -13.10 -13.75
CA TYR A 317 4.58 -13.34 -13.95
C TYR A 317 4.33 -13.83 -15.37
N LYS A 318 3.36 -14.73 -15.55
CA LYS A 318 3.02 -15.31 -16.85
C LYS A 318 4.30 -15.75 -17.60
N ASN A 319 4.52 -15.17 -18.78
CA ASN A 319 5.68 -15.39 -19.64
C ASN A 319 6.70 -14.24 -19.62
N ARG A 320 6.73 -13.43 -18.54
CA ARG A 320 7.59 -12.24 -18.42
C ARG A 320 8.36 -12.23 -17.11
N ARG A 321 9.51 -11.56 -17.14
CA ARG A 321 10.35 -11.32 -15.97
C ARG A 321 10.91 -9.90 -16.01
N LEU A 322 10.80 -9.18 -14.90
CA LEU A 322 11.50 -7.92 -14.67
C LEU A 322 12.70 -8.21 -13.79
N VAL A 323 13.87 -7.70 -14.18
CA VAL A 323 15.11 -7.84 -13.43
C VAL A 323 15.61 -6.44 -13.07
N PHE A 324 15.85 -6.22 -11.79
CA PHE A 324 16.32 -4.96 -11.23
C PHE A 324 17.82 -5.05 -10.99
N GLU A 325 18.56 -4.08 -11.52
CA GLU A 325 20.00 -3.99 -11.39
C GLU A 325 20.39 -2.75 -10.58
N GLU A 326 21.42 -2.92 -9.77
CA GLU A 326 22.07 -1.86 -9.02
C GLU A 326 23.30 -1.32 -9.77
N ALA A 327 23.79 -0.14 -9.37
CA ALA A 327 25.04 0.37 -9.93
C ALA A 327 26.26 -0.43 -9.45
N ALA A 328 27.31 -0.46 -10.28
CA ALA A 328 28.56 -1.13 -9.94
C ALA A 328 29.25 -0.49 -8.72
N GLN A 329 29.15 0.84 -8.60
CA GLN A 329 29.76 1.62 -7.53
C GLN A 329 28.79 1.82 -6.37
N GLY A 330 29.34 1.75 -5.16
CA GLY A 330 28.62 2.05 -3.93
C GLY A 330 28.13 3.48 -3.83
N ARG A 331 27.08 3.67 -3.03
CA ARG A 331 26.59 4.98 -2.61
C ARG A 331 27.66 5.72 -1.82
N LYS A 332 27.81 7.01 -2.14
CA LYS A 332 28.82 7.93 -1.61
C LYS A 332 28.38 8.64 -0.33
N ASP A 333 27.09 8.56 0.02
CA ASP A 333 26.51 9.07 1.27
C ASP A 333 26.60 8.07 2.43
N PHE A 334 27.28 6.93 2.21
CA PHE A 334 27.71 5.98 3.21
C PHE A 334 29.24 5.82 3.21
N GLY A 335 29.81 5.34 4.32
CA GLY A 335 31.23 5.02 4.42
C GLY A 335 31.62 3.80 3.57
N SER A 336 32.92 3.64 3.32
CA SER A 336 33.47 2.57 2.46
C SER A 336 33.26 1.15 2.98
N THR A 337 32.88 0.98 4.24
CA THR A 337 32.81 -0.32 4.92
C THR A 337 31.61 -1.16 4.50
N TRP A 338 30.51 -0.55 4.02
CA TRP A 338 29.23 -1.23 3.72
C TRP A 338 28.43 -0.50 2.63
N PRO A 339 28.87 -0.53 1.36
CA PRO A 339 28.26 0.29 0.33
C PRO A 339 26.92 -0.30 -0.14
N SER A 340 25.81 0.24 0.37
CA SER A 340 24.53 0.17 -0.35
C SER A 340 24.72 0.75 -1.76
N LYS A 341 23.98 0.25 -2.74
CA LYS A 341 24.11 0.62 -4.15
C LYS A 341 22.85 1.34 -4.63
N PRO A 342 22.99 2.38 -5.48
CA PRO A 342 21.85 3.05 -6.07
C PRO A 342 21.20 2.18 -7.14
N PHE A 343 19.94 2.50 -7.48
CA PHE A 343 19.26 1.94 -8.66
C PHE A 343 20.11 2.18 -9.91
N LYS A 344 20.13 1.21 -10.83
CA LYS A 344 20.71 1.40 -12.17
C LYS A 344 19.66 1.20 -13.24
N SER A 345 19.02 0.03 -13.25
CA SER A 345 18.03 -0.26 -14.29
C SER A 345 17.02 -1.32 -13.91
N MET A 346 15.87 -1.28 -14.56
CA MET A 346 14.90 -2.38 -14.60
C MET A 346 14.83 -2.88 -16.04
N LYS A 347 15.11 -4.17 -16.25
CA LYS A 347 15.08 -4.83 -17.55
C LYS A 347 13.86 -5.72 -17.65
N VAL A 348 13.10 -5.58 -18.73
CA VAL A 348 11.92 -6.39 -19.01
C VAL A 348 12.31 -7.48 -20.00
N TYR A 349 12.09 -8.73 -19.60
CA TYR A 349 12.27 -9.91 -20.44
C TYR A 349 10.92 -10.55 -20.74
N ALA A 350 10.78 -11.06 -21.96
CA ALA A 350 9.67 -11.91 -22.36
C ALA A 350 10.20 -13.27 -22.82
N LEU A 351 9.45 -14.33 -22.54
CA LEU A 351 9.73 -15.66 -23.06
C LEU A 351 9.54 -15.64 -24.58
N ASN A 352 10.60 -16.01 -25.30
CA ASN A 352 10.55 -16.31 -26.70
C ASN A 352 10.07 -17.77 -26.87
N TYR A 353 8.82 -17.97 -27.28
CA TYR A 353 8.22 -19.29 -27.45
C TYR A 353 8.87 -20.14 -28.57
N ALA A 354 9.63 -19.52 -29.47
CA ALA A 354 10.34 -20.25 -30.51
C ALA A 354 11.65 -20.86 -29.98
N THR A 355 12.36 -20.17 -29.08
CA THR A 355 13.65 -20.62 -28.52
C THR A 355 13.52 -21.23 -27.12
N GLY A 356 12.44 -20.93 -26.40
CA GLY A 356 12.26 -21.26 -24.99
C GLY A 356 13.07 -20.37 -24.03
N ALA A 357 13.77 -19.34 -24.54
CA ALA A 357 14.61 -18.45 -23.75
C ALA A 357 13.91 -17.12 -23.43
N TYR A 358 14.28 -16.51 -22.29
CA TYR A 358 13.86 -15.14 -21.98
C TYR A 358 14.78 -14.14 -22.68
N GLU A 359 14.22 -13.25 -23.48
CA GLU A 359 14.97 -12.22 -24.23
C GLU A 359 14.53 -10.82 -23.80
N LEU A 360 15.48 -9.88 -23.83
CA LEU A 360 15.29 -8.49 -23.40
C LEU A 360 14.38 -7.76 -24.39
N THR A 361 13.34 -7.10 -23.89
CA THR A 361 12.39 -6.33 -24.72
C THR A 361 12.40 -4.83 -24.42
N GLU A 362 12.72 -4.44 -23.18
CA GLU A 362 12.75 -3.05 -22.74
C GLU A 362 13.74 -2.88 -21.58
N THR A 363 14.39 -1.72 -21.51
CA THR A 363 15.21 -1.32 -20.35
C THR A 363 14.79 0.04 -19.86
N VAL A 364 14.60 0.18 -18.55
CA VAL A 364 14.40 1.46 -17.87
C VAL A 364 15.64 1.76 -17.05
N GLU A 365 16.35 2.85 -17.36
CA GLU A 365 17.56 3.27 -16.65
C GLU A 365 17.31 4.49 -15.76
N GLY A 366 17.85 4.46 -14.55
CA GLY A 366 17.90 5.61 -13.65
C GLY A 366 19.29 6.21 -13.59
N TYR A 367 19.39 7.53 -13.71
CA TYR A 367 20.64 8.27 -13.57
C TYR A 367 20.59 9.09 -12.29
N LEU A 368 21.55 8.87 -11.40
CA LEU A 368 21.56 9.45 -10.06
C LEU A 368 22.85 10.22 -9.78
N SER A 369 22.72 11.29 -9.01
CA SER A 369 23.84 12.08 -8.48
C SER A 369 23.58 12.48 -7.03
N TYR A 370 24.27 13.52 -6.54
CA TYR A 370 24.13 14.00 -5.17
C TYR A 370 23.79 15.49 -5.17
N PHE A 371 22.97 15.91 -4.22
CA PHE A 371 22.63 17.33 -4.05
C PHE A 371 23.85 18.21 -3.74
N MET A 372 24.79 17.69 -2.94
CA MET A 372 25.98 18.43 -2.52
C MET A 372 27.27 17.72 -2.92
N THR A 373 28.28 18.53 -3.24
CA THR A 373 29.65 18.12 -3.54
C THR A 373 30.50 18.16 -2.26
N GLY A 374 31.52 17.30 -2.14
CA GLY A 374 32.36 17.18 -0.94
C GLY A 374 32.58 15.71 -0.57
N THR A 375 33.41 15.41 0.44
CA THR A 375 33.74 14.03 0.88
C THR A 375 32.95 13.53 2.09
N ASP A 376 32.31 14.44 2.83
CA ASP A 376 31.54 14.13 4.04
C ASP A 376 30.24 13.37 3.71
N THR A 377 30.17 12.11 4.15
CA THR A 377 29.04 11.20 3.91
C THR A 377 27.72 11.70 4.53
N LEU A 378 27.79 12.47 5.61
CA LEU A 378 26.62 13.01 6.31
C LEU A 378 26.05 14.26 5.63
N THR A 379 26.81 14.92 4.75
CA THR A 379 26.32 16.04 3.91
C THR A 379 25.69 15.53 2.61
N ARG A 380 26.28 14.49 1.99
CA ARG A 380 25.77 13.94 0.74
C ARG A 380 24.34 13.39 0.89
N ARG A 381 23.52 13.62 -0.13
CA ARG A 381 22.17 13.05 -0.31
C ARG A 381 22.02 12.63 -1.76
N LEU A 382 21.76 11.36 -2.01
CA LEU A 382 21.48 10.82 -3.34
C LEU A 382 20.21 11.49 -3.93
N ARG A 383 20.19 11.73 -5.24
CA ARG A 383 19.04 12.26 -5.99
C ARG A 383 18.91 11.61 -7.38
N LEU A 384 17.71 11.54 -7.90
CA LEU A 384 17.42 11.04 -9.25
C LEU A 384 17.46 12.19 -10.26
N ASP A 385 18.35 12.17 -11.25
CA ASP A 385 18.46 13.26 -12.23
C ASP A 385 17.61 13.00 -13.48
N SER A 386 17.54 11.75 -13.94
CA SER A 386 16.71 11.37 -15.09
C SER A 386 16.37 9.89 -15.14
N VAL A 387 15.30 9.56 -15.85
CA VAL A 387 14.87 8.19 -16.14
C VAL A 387 14.75 8.03 -17.65
N ARG A 388 15.39 7.02 -18.23
CA ARG A 388 15.37 6.72 -19.67
C ARG A 388 14.73 5.37 -19.92
N PHE A 389 13.88 5.30 -20.93
CA PHE A 389 13.32 4.06 -21.44
C PHE A 389 14.03 3.77 -22.76
N LEU A 390 14.55 2.56 -22.89
CA LEU A 390 15.26 2.07 -24.05
C LEU A 390 14.55 0.84 -24.61
N ASP A 391 14.54 0.73 -25.92
CA ASP A 391 14.09 -0.48 -26.59
C ASP A 391 15.11 -1.63 -26.48
N ALA A 392 14.80 -2.79 -27.07
CA ALA A 392 15.68 -3.96 -27.09
C ALA A 392 17.05 -3.70 -27.73
N ASN A 393 17.19 -2.66 -28.57
CA ASN A 393 18.43 -2.27 -29.25
C ASN A 393 19.18 -1.15 -28.53
N SER A 394 18.79 -0.83 -27.28
CA SER A 394 19.37 0.26 -26.48
C SER A 394 19.16 1.66 -27.08
N VAL A 395 18.10 1.87 -27.86
CA VAL A 395 17.73 3.20 -28.35
C VAL A 395 16.78 3.87 -27.35
N VAL A 396 17.10 5.11 -26.94
CA VAL A 396 16.26 5.88 -26.01
C VAL A 396 14.96 6.32 -26.71
N VAL A 397 13.83 5.95 -26.11
CA VAL A 397 12.48 6.15 -26.65
C VAL A 397 11.58 7.02 -25.77
N LYS A 398 11.84 7.08 -24.45
CA LYS A 398 11.21 8.05 -23.52
C LYS A 398 12.25 8.53 -22.53
N MET A 399 12.12 9.78 -22.09
CA MET A 399 12.97 10.32 -21.04
C MET A 399 12.20 11.27 -20.13
N TYR A 400 12.40 11.10 -18.82
CA TYR A 400 12.02 12.06 -17.80
C TYR A 400 13.28 12.69 -17.21
N LYS A 401 13.23 13.98 -16.86
CA LYS A 401 14.34 14.67 -16.19
C LYS A 401 13.80 15.48 -15.01
N MET A 402 14.53 15.48 -13.91
CA MET A 402 14.15 16.19 -12.70
C MET A 402 15.03 17.41 -12.51
N GLN A 403 14.45 18.47 -11.98
CA GLN A 403 15.16 19.65 -11.51
C GLN A 403 14.66 19.97 -10.12
N TYR A 404 15.59 20.19 -9.21
CA TYR A 404 15.32 20.41 -7.78
C TYR A 404 15.67 21.84 -7.36
N ASP A 405 15.23 22.22 -6.17
CA ASP A 405 15.75 23.38 -5.46
C ASP A 405 17.26 23.27 -5.22
N ASN A 406 17.95 24.40 -5.32
CA ASN A 406 19.41 24.46 -5.24
C ASN A 406 19.93 24.68 -3.81
N GLN A 407 19.05 24.92 -2.83
CA GLN A 407 19.43 25.06 -1.44
C GLN A 407 19.81 23.69 -0.86
N GLY A 408 21.04 23.62 -0.33
CA GLY A 408 21.54 22.41 0.33
C GLY A 408 20.93 22.21 1.72
N LEU A 409 20.85 20.95 2.12
CA LEU A 409 20.57 20.55 3.51
C LEU A 409 21.86 20.52 4.34
N PRO A 410 21.80 20.74 5.65
CA PRO A 410 22.96 20.54 6.52
C PRO A 410 23.30 19.04 6.66
N ARG A 411 24.36 18.74 7.42
CA ARG A 411 24.68 17.36 7.82
C ARG A 411 23.48 16.67 8.49
N ARG A 412 23.34 15.35 8.31
CA ARG A 412 22.20 14.56 8.88
C ARG A 412 22.06 14.69 10.40
N ASP A 413 23.16 14.87 11.11
CA ASP A 413 23.23 15.02 12.56
C ASP A 413 23.06 16.48 13.03
N SER A 414 22.76 17.41 12.11
CA SER A 414 22.61 18.82 12.45
C SER A 414 21.38 19.09 13.31
N LYS A 415 21.56 19.94 14.32
CA LYS A 415 20.49 20.44 15.18
C LYS A 415 19.71 21.60 14.56
N ALA A 416 20.02 22.00 13.32
CA ALA A 416 19.30 23.02 12.55
C ALA A 416 17.99 22.51 11.96
N ARG A 417 17.11 22.01 12.82
CA ARG A 417 15.84 21.40 12.43
C ARG A 417 14.69 21.84 13.32
N ASP A 418 13.51 21.96 12.74
CA ASP A 418 12.27 22.21 13.48
C ASP A 418 11.83 20.98 14.30
N LEU A 419 10.71 21.09 15.03
CA LEU A 419 10.15 19.99 15.83
C LEU A 419 9.75 18.73 15.01
N LEU A 420 9.45 18.87 13.72
CA LEU A 420 9.08 17.76 12.83
C LEU A 420 10.27 17.20 12.02
N GLY A 421 11.44 17.81 12.17
CA GLY A 421 12.71 17.40 11.58
C GLY A 421 13.08 18.09 10.26
N TYR A 422 12.33 19.10 9.82
CA TYR A 422 12.64 19.86 8.61
C TYR A 422 13.70 20.93 8.85
N PHE A 423 14.49 21.24 7.82
CA PHE A 423 15.58 22.21 7.92
C PHE A 423 15.03 23.60 8.22
N ASN A 424 15.56 24.25 9.27
CA ASN A 424 15.15 25.61 9.65
C ASN A 424 16.30 26.62 9.70
N GLY A 425 17.54 26.20 9.42
CA GLY A 425 18.71 27.09 9.37
C GLY A 425 19.21 27.61 10.73
N LYS A 426 18.63 27.19 11.86
CA LYS A 426 19.00 27.67 13.21
C LYS A 426 19.99 26.71 13.86
N ASN A 427 21.25 27.09 14.01
CA ASN A 427 22.30 26.22 14.56
C ASN A 427 22.18 26.06 16.09
N ASN A 428 21.18 25.29 16.54
CA ASN A 428 20.93 25.08 17.97
C ASN A 428 22.09 24.34 18.66
N SER A 429 22.41 24.74 19.89
CA SER A 429 23.31 23.97 20.76
C SER A 429 22.70 22.65 21.24
N THR A 430 21.37 22.57 21.34
CA THR A 430 20.60 21.38 21.73
C THR A 430 19.27 21.30 20.96
N LEU A 431 18.75 20.08 20.79
CA LEU A 431 17.42 19.80 20.29
C LEU A 431 16.34 20.03 21.35
N ILE A 432 16.68 20.14 22.63
CA ILE A 432 15.66 20.42 23.65
C ILE A 432 15.03 21.80 23.36
N PRO A 433 13.70 21.90 23.21
CA PRO A 433 13.03 23.17 22.99
C PRO A 433 13.35 24.15 24.12
N ARG A 434 13.53 25.42 23.78
CA ARG A 434 13.77 26.46 24.79
C ARG A 434 12.50 26.64 25.62
N MET A 435 12.58 26.46 26.94
CA MET A 435 11.43 26.63 27.85
C MET A 435 11.87 27.21 29.20
N THR A 436 10.92 27.81 29.92
CA THR A 436 11.14 28.36 31.26
C THR A 436 10.45 27.50 32.30
N LEU A 437 11.20 27.05 33.30
CA LEU A 437 10.71 26.19 34.38
C LEU A 437 10.88 26.86 35.72
N ASN A 438 9.94 26.65 36.64
CA ASN A 438 10.12 27.05 38.04
C ASN A 438 11.08 26.07 38.74
N TYR A 439 12.16 26.56 39.34
CA TYR A 439 13.26 25.80 39.94
C TYR A 439 13.40 26.15 41.42
N ILE A 440 13.45 25.14 42.29
CA ILE A 440 13.48 25.33 43.74
C ILE A 440 14.86 24.94 44.27
N THR A 441 15.59 25.92 44.77
CA THR A 441 16.89 25.72 45.42
C THR A 441 16.72 25.63 46.93
N GLY A 442 17.18 24.52 47.52
CA GLY A 442 17.14 24.31 48.97
C GLY A 442 15.76 23.90 49.50
N VAL A 443 15.74 23.24 50.66
CA VAL A 443 14.52 22.77 51.30
C VAL A 443 13.65 23.96 51.71
N GLY A 444 12.38 24.00 51.27
CA GLY A 444 11.45 25.08 51.59
C GLY A 444 11.72 26.41 50.87
N GLY A 445 12.61 26.42 49.88
CA GLY A 445 12.94 27.62 49.10
C GLY A 445 11.79 28.12 48.21
N THR A 446 11.79 29.42 47.91
CA THR A 446 10.86 30.01 46.92
C THR A 446 11.33 29.65 45.51
N GLY A 447 10.40 29.19 44.66
CA GLY A 447 10.73 28.83 43.28
C GLY A 447 11.17 30.04 42.45
N SER A 448 12.26 29.88 41.69
CA SER A 448 12.80 30.87 40.75
C SER A 448 12.75 30.35 39.31
N PRO A 449 12.42 31.18 38.31
CA PRO A 449 12.40 30.75 36.92
C PRO A 449 13.82 30.50 36.40
N ILE A 450 14.03 29.36 35.73
CA ILE A 450 15.23 29.07 34.95
C ILE A 450 14.84 28.82 33.49
N THR A 451 15.68 29.25 32.55
CA THR A 451 15.52 28.90 31.14
C THR A 451 16.43 27.74 30.78
N ILE A 452 15.87 26.75 30.11
CA ILE A 452 16.55 25.53 29.67
C ILE A 452 16.34 25.29 28.17
N GLY A 453 17.05 24.31 27.61
CA GLY A 453 16.97 23.95 26.19
C GLY A 453 17.80 24.87 25.30
N SER A 454 17.37 25.03 24.05
CA SER A 454 18.12 25.78 23.02
C SER A 454 18.47 27.20 23.46
N ASP A 455 19.71 27.59 23.14
CA ASP A 455 20.26 28.94 23.30
C ASP A 455 19.58 29.96 22.37
N ILE A 456 19.01 29.48 21.25
CA ILE A 456 18.30 30.30 20.28
C ILE A 456 16.81 30.34 20.64
N ALA A 457 16.28 31.55 20.88
CA ALA A 457 14.85 31.76 20.99
C ALA A 457 14.15 31.26 19.72
N ASN A 458 13.07 30.49 19.86
CA ASN A 458 12.33 29.88 18.74
C ASN A 458 13.23 28.96 17.88
N GLY A 459 14.29 28.39 18.45
CA GLY A 459 15.29 27.58 17.75
C GLY A 459 14.74 26.34 17.03
N ARG A 460 13.58 25.84 17.46
CA ARG A 460 12.88 24.68 16.86
C ARG A 460 11.67 25.08 16.01
N ASP A 461 11.47 26.37 15.73
CA ASP A 461 10.39 26.83 14.86
C ASP A 461 10.69 26.51 13.39
N PRO A 462 9.66 26.28 12.56
CA PRO A 462 9.81 26.12 11.12
C PRO A 462 10.30 27.39 10.41
N ASP A 463 10.89 27.22 9.23
CA ASP A 463 11.31 28.32 8.36
C ASP A 463 10.86 28.06 6.92
N SER A 464 10.15 29.03 6.33
CA SER A 464 9.49 28.91 5.02
C SER A 464 10.43 28.84 3.80
N VAL A 465 11.70 29.22 3.97
CA VAL A 465 12.73 29.16 2.91
C VAL A 465 13.63 27.95 3.13
N LYS A 466 14.00 27.67 4.38
CA LYS A 466 14.91 26.56 4.71
C LYS A 466 14.27 25.19 4.49
N SER A 467 12.98 25.04 4.74
CA SER A 467 12.25 23.78 4.54
C SER A 467 12.16 23.33 3.08
N GLN A 468 12.35 24.23 2.11
CA GLN A 468 12.29 23.95 0.67
C GLN A 468 13.60 23.38 0.08
N ALA A 469 14.62 23.15 0.90
CA ALA A 469 15.87 22.58 0.45
C ALA A 469 15.67 21.22 -0.26
N CYS A 470 16.34 21.05 -1.39
CA CYS A 470 16.38 19.80 -2.17
C CYS A 470 15.04 19.28 -2.72
N VAL A 471 13.94 20.06 -2.69
CA VAL A 471 12.63 19.60 -3.19
C VAL A 471 12.53 19.66 -4.72
N LEU A 472 11.67 18.83 -5.33
CA LEU A 472 11.48 18.79 -6.78
C LEU A 472 10.81 20.09 -7.28
N LYS A 473 11.45 20.84 -8.17
CA LYS A 473 10.85 22.04 -8.79
C LYS A 473 10.24 21.78 -10.14
N ARG A 474 10.87 20.93 -10.98
CA ARG A 474 10.35 20.60 -12.32
C ARG A 474 10.54 19.14 -12.67
N LEU A 475 9.54 18.60 -13.38
CA LEU A 475 9.60 17.31 -14.05
C LEU A 475 9.43 17.54 -15.56
N TYR A 476 10.51 17.33 -16.32
CA TYR A 476 10.47 17.32 -17.78
C TYR A 476 9.91 15.98 -18.25
N LEU A 477 8.97 16.04 -19.19
CA LEU A 477 8.19 14.92 -19.69
C LEU A 477 8.77 14.40 -21.03
N PRO A 478 8.47 13.15 -21.43
CA PRO A 478 8.89 12.60 -22.73
C PRO A 478 8.36 13.38 -23.95
N THR A 479 7.31 14.18 -23.75
CA THR A 479 6.77 15.11 -24.76
C THR A 479 7.68 16.31 -25.02
N GLY A 480 8.69 16.56 -24.17
CA GLY A 480 9.57 17.72 -24.20
C GLY A 480 9.11 18.88 -23.31
N GLY A 481 7.86 18.86 -22.86
CA GLY A 481 7.30 19.85 -21.95
C GLY A 481 7.72 19.58 -20.51
N TYR A 482 7.25 20.38 -19.57
CA TYR A 482 7.53 20.13 -18.15
C TYR A 482 6.40 20.59 -17.24
N ASN A 483 6.28 19.92 -16.10
CA ASN A 483 5.48 20.39 -14.98
C ASN A 483 6.39 21.10 -13.97
N GLU A 484 5.95 22.24 -13.47
CA GLU A 484 6.58 23.01 -12.40
C GLU A 484 5.73 22.91 -11.12
N TYR A 485 6.40 22.70 -10.00
CA TYR A 485 5.82 22.52 -8.67
C TYR A 485 6.36 23.62 -7.76
N GLU A 486 5.47 24.47 -7.25
CA GLU A 486 5.81 25.50 -6.26
C GLU A 486 5.18 25.12 -4.93
N TYR A 487 5.97 25.13 -3.85
CA TYR A 487 5.55 24.75 -2.50
C TYR A 487 5.49 25.98 -1.58
N GLU A 488 4.76 25.83 -0.46
CA GLU A 488 4.79 26.77 0.66
C GLU A 488 4.73 26.03 2.00
N GLN A 489 5.06 26.72 3.10
CA GLN A 489 5.04 26.15 4.44
C GLN A 489 3.63 25.82 4.91
N ASN A 490 3.46 24.69 5.61
CA ASN A 490 2.22 24.42 6.34
C ASN A 490 1.94 25.47 7.42
N ARG A 491 0.66 25.73 7.70
CA ARG A 491 0.24 26.69 8.74
C ARG A 491 -1.00 26.20 9.47
N TYR A 492 -1.12 26.53 10.75
CA TYR A 492 -2.28 26.19 11.57
C TYR A 492 -2.76 27.39 12.38
N LEU A 493 -4.02 27.34 12.82
CA LEU A 493 -4.62 28.33 13.71
C LEU A 493 -4.45 27.92 15.18
N GLU A 494 -3.99 28.83 16.02
CA GLU A 494 -3.88 28.69 17.47
C GLU A 494 -4.11 30.06 18.11
N ASP A 495 -5.07 30.16 19.04
CA ASP A 495 -5.49 31.39 19.71
C ASP A 495 -5.66 32.58 18.73
N ASP A 496 -6.45 32.34 17.67
CA ASP A 496 -6.72 33.25 16.53
C ASP A 496 -5.49 33.71 15.72
N SER A 497 -4.31 33.17 16.03
CA SER A 497 -3.05 33.47 15.34
C SER A 497 -2.69 32.37 14.34
N ILE A 498 -2.18 32.78 13.17
CA ILE A 498 -1.70 31.85 12.15
C ILE A 498 -0.23 31.55 12.40
N ILE A 499 0.07 30.30 12.74
CA ILE A 499 1.41 29.84 13.10
C ILE A 499 1.95 28.89 12.02
N LEU A 500 3.25 28.95 11.76
CA LEU A 500 3.93 28.03 10.85
C LEU A 500 4.02 26.63 11.48
N ALA A 501 3.70 25.60 10.72
CA ALA A 501 3.98 24.20 11.06
C ALA A 501 5.05 23.64 10.14
N GLY A 502 5.80 22.64 10.61
CA GLY A 502 6.81 21.95 9.81
C GLY A 502 6.22 21.26 8.56
N GLY A 503 7.06 21.06 7.56
CA GLY A 503 6.70 20.46 6.28
C GLY A 503 6.06 21.43 5.29
N LEU A 504 5.94 20.97 4.05
CA LEU A 504 5.46 21.74 2.91
C LEU A 504 4.08 21.28 2.42
N ARG A 505 3.38 22.20 1.77
CA ARG A 505 2.20 21.95 0.94
C ARG A 505 2.39 22.54 -0.46
N ILE A 506 1.66 22.00 -1.43
CA ILE A 506 1.68 22.51 -2.81
C ILE A 506 0.97 23.85 -2.90
N LYS A 507 1.60 24.84 -3.52
CA LYS A 507 1.02 26.17 -3.76
C LYS A 507 0.44 26.29 -5.15
N ASN A 508 1.15 25.80 -6.16
CA ASN A 508 0.64 25.68 -7.52
C ASN A 508 1.40 24.63 -8.34
N ILE A 509 0.71 24.12 -9.35
CA ILE A 509 1.26 23.23 -10.37
C ILE A 509 1.03 23.88 -11.73
N LYS A 510 2.08 24.02 -12.54
CA LYS A 510 2.03 24.64 -13.86
C LYS A 510 2.63 23.71 -14.90
N GLY A 511 1.85 23.36 -15.92
CA GLY A 511 2.28 22.55 -17.06
C GLY A 511 2.63 23.43 -18.26
N TYR A 512 3.80 23.17 -18.84
CA TYR A 512 4.35 23.86 -20.00
C TYR A 512 4.57 22.88 -21.15
N ASP A 513 4.32 23.34 -22.37
CA ASP A 513 4.70 22.61 -23.57
C ASP A 513 6.17 22.87 -23.98
N PRO A 514 6.69 22.19 -24.99
CA PRO A 514 8.11 22.32 -25.36
C PRO A 514 8.50 23.71 -25.88
N LEU A 515 7.53 24.53 -26.28
CA LEU A 515 7.73 25.92 -26.70
C LEU A 515 7.67 26.89 -25.50
N GLY A 516 7.41 26.39 -24.29
CA GLY A 516 7.26 27.20 -23.08
C GLY A 516 5.87 27.79 -22.88
N ASN A 517 4.86 27.40 -23.68
CA ASN A 517 3.50 27.88 -23.49
C ASN A 517 2.82 27.12 -22.35
N THR A 518 2.08 27.86 -21.53
CA THR A 518 1.30 27.28 -20.42
C THR A 518 0.08 26.52 -20.95
N ARG A 519 -0.06 25.25 -20.57
CA ARG A 519 -1.21 24.40 -20.95
C ARG A 519 -2.19 24.14 -19.81
N LEU A 520 -1.68 24.09 -18.59
CA LEU A 520 -2.46 23.83 -17.40
C LEU A 520 -1.85 24.61 -16.24
N THR A 521 -2.67 25.36 -15.51
CA THR A 521 -2.28 26.01 -14.28
C THR A 521 -3.30 25.69 -13.21
N ARG A 522 -2.83 25.22 -12.06
CA ARG A 522 -3.65 24.99 -10.87
C ARG A 522 -3.02 25.73 -9.71
N PHE A 523 -3.77 26.63 -9.08
CA PHE A 523 -3.33 27.35 -7.88
C PHE A 523 -4.19 26.92 -6.71
N TYR A 524 -3.56 26.65 -5.57
CA TYR A 524 -4.24 26.18 -4.37
C TYR A 524 -4.18 27.23 -3.28
N LYS A 525 -5.32 27.51 -2.68
CA LYS A 525 -5.48 28.35 -1.50
C LYS A 525 -6.10 27.52 -0.39
N TYR A 526 -5.64 27.73 0.84
CA TYR A 526 -5.96 26.88 1.98
C TYR A 526 -6.66 27.68 3.07
N GLY A 527 -7.45 26.98 3.88
CA GLY A 527 -8.14 27.56 5.04
C GLY A 527 -9.40 28.34 4.71
N GLU A 528 -10.21 28.59 5.73
CA GLU A 528 -11.41 29.41 5.61
C GLU A 528 -11.07 30.83 5.17
N GLY A 529 -11.83 31.36 4.22
CA GLY A 529 -11.55 32.66 3.62
C GLY A 529 -10.18 32.76 2.93
N GLU A 530 -9.55 31.62 2.60
CA GLU A 530 -8.21 31.55 2.00
C GLU A 530 -7.09 32.13 2.89
N ASN A 531 -7.30 32.13 4.22
CA ASN A 531 -6.34 32.66 5.21
C ASN A 531 -5.02 31.86 5.31
N GLY A 532 -4.98 30.67 4.70
CA GLY A 532 -3.82 29.79 4.67
C GLY A 532 -3.66 28.90 5.90
N ALA A 533 -4.57 28.90 6.87
CA ALA A 533 -4.45 28.12 8.10
C ALA A 533 -5.29 26.83 8.06
N GLY A 534 -4.70 25.72 8.52
CA GLY A 534 -5.40 24.48 8.80
C GLY A 534 -5.60 24.25 10.30
N LYS A 535 -6.09 23.07 10.67
CA LYS A 535 -6.13 22.58 12.04
C LYS A 535 -4.87 21.75 12.34
N LYS A 536 -4.26 21.98 13.50
CA LYS A 536 -3.15 21.15 14.00
C LYS A 536 -3.67 19.80 14.51
N ASN A 537 -2.99 18.72 14.16
CA ASN A 537 -3.24 17.37 14.69
C ASN A 537 -2.21 16.96 15.74
N PHE A 538 -1.57 17.93 16.39
CA PHE A 538 -0.54 17.69 17.39
C PHE A 538 -0.71 18.62 18.60
N VAL A 539 -0.20 18.19 19.75
CA VAL A 539 -0.30 18.94 21.01
C VAL A 539 1.10 19.37 21.43
N LEU A 540 1.40 20.66 21.27
CA LEU A 540 2.61 21.29 21.78
C LEU A 540 2.25 22.04 23.06
N GLN A 541 2.57 21.43 24.20
CA GLN A 541 2.52 22.08 25.50
C GLN A 541 3.83 21.76 26.20
N ASP A 542 4.42 22.72 26.90
CA ASP A 542 5.76 22.57 27.51
C ASP A 542 5.84 21.34 28.43
N PHE A 543 4.78 21.05 29.16
CA PHE A 543 4.72 19.88 30.04
C PHE A 543 4.75 18.53 29.29
N ASN A 544 4.44 18.49 27.99
CA ASN A 544 4.58 17.26 27.20
C ASN A 544 6.06 16.91 26.98
N PHE A 545 6.99 17.84 27.18
CA PHE A 545 8.43 17.58 27.07
C PHE A 545 9.06 17.23 28.42
N VAL A 546 8.32 17.38 29.53
CA VAL A 546 8.85 17.26 30.90
C VAL A 546 8.14 16.14 31.64
N THR A 547 8.88 15.15 32.14
CA THR A 547 8.39 14.24 33.20
C THR A 547 8.99 14.62 34.55
N ALA A 548 8.34 14.26 35.65
CA ALA A 548 8.82 14.53 37.00
C ALA A 548 8.67 13.31 37.91
N GLN A 549 9.69 13.04 38.72
CA GLN A 549 9.74 11.96 39.71
C GLN A 549 10.12 12.54 41.07
N THR A 550 9.54 12.01 42.14
CA THR A 550 9.91 12.35 43.52
C THR A 550 10.87 11.29 44.05
N HIS A 551 12.07 11.71 44.41
CA HIS A 551 13.07 10.86 45.04
C HIS A 551 12.99 11.07 46.54
N ASN A 552 12.69 10.02 47.27
CA ASN A 552 12.58 10.04 48.73
C ASN A 552 13.86 9.47 49.35
N TYR A 553 14.30 10.11 50.42
CA TYR A 553 15.44 9.68 51.22
C TYR A 553 15.04 9.72 52.68
N TRP A 554 15.61 8.85 53.50
CA TRP A 554 15.55 9.02 54.96
C TRP A 554 16.93 9.39 55.50
N HIS A 555 16.97 10.18 56.56
CA HIS A 555 18.20 10.51 57.27
C HIS A 555 18.01 10.27 58.77
N SER A 556 18.92 9.48 59.33
CA SER A 556 18.97 9.15 60.75
C SER A 556 19.86 10.16 61.48
N PHE A 557 19.29 10.93 62.41
CA PHE A 557 20.07 11.82 63.28
C PHE A 557 20.47 11.12 64.58
N SER A 558 21.56 11.60 65.20
CA SER A 558 21.94 11.19 66.55
C SER A 558 20.80 11.47 67.54
N GLY A 559 20.35 10.45 68.27
CA GLY A 559 19.19 10.53 69.18
C GLY A 559 17.92 9.83 68.67
N GLY A 560 17.96 9.17 67.50
CA GLY A 560 16.86 8.32 67.01
C GLY A 560 15.80 9.06 66.17
N ILE A 561 16.03 10.32 65.83
CA ILE A 561 15.14 11.10 64.96
C ILE A 561 15.37 10.68 63.51
N MET A 562 14.28 10.31 62.82
CA MET A 562 14.27 9.96 61.40
C MET A 562 13.52 11.03 60.61
N LEU A 563 14.18 11.65 59.62
CA LEU A 563 13.53 12.62 58.71
C LEU A 563 13.37 12.04 57.31
N MET A 564 12.21 12.28 56.70
CA MET A 564 12.01 12.04 55.27
C MET A 564 12.30 13.31 54.47
N LEU A 565 13.19 13.17 53.49
CA LEU A 565 13.60 14.21 52.56
C LEU A 565 13.07 13.86 51.17
N THR A 566 12.56 14.86 50.46
CA THR A 566 12.13 14.68 49.07
C THR A 566 12.85 15.62 48.13
N LYS A 567 13.31 15.06 47.01
CA LYS A 567 13.86 15.75 45.86
C LYS A 567 12.95 15.50 44.67
N ARG A 568 12.83 16.44 43.75
CA ARG A 568 12.14 16.21 42.48
C ARG A 568 13.17 16.20 41.35
N ARG A 569 13.14 15.11 40.58
CA ARG A 569 13.89 14.96 39.33
C ARG A 569 12.95 15.20 38.17
N ARG A 570 13.27 16.17 37.33
CA ARG A 570 12.59 16.44 36.07
C ARG A 570 13.44 15.98 34.91
N THR A 571 12.82 15.38 33.93
CA THR A 571 13.48 14.87 32.73
C THR A 571 12.86 15.58 31.54
N VAL A 572 13.65 16.39 30.84
CA VAL A 572 13.19 17.19 29.69
C VAL A 572 13.75 16.61 28.41
N GLY A 573 12.89 16.16 27.50
CA GLY A 573 13.28 15.52 26.24
C GLY A 573 13.34 16.47 25.05
N ALA A 574 14.15 16.13 24.05
CA ALA A 574 14.14 16.76 22.72
C ALA A 574 12.87 16.45 21.90
N SER A 575 12.17 15.38 22.27
CA SER A 575 10.88 14.97 21.73
C SER A 575 9.85 14.94 22.86
N PRO A 576 8.58 15.25 22.59
CA PRO A 576 7.55 15.18 23.61
C PRO A 576 7.20 13.73 23.95
N ASN A 577 6.66 13.54 25.13
CA ASN A 577 6.18 12.27 25.69
C ASN A 577 4.88 11.77 25.04
N VAL A 578 4.36 12.49 24.04
CA VAL A 578 3.20 12.14 23.21
C VAL A 578 3.63 12.28 21.75
N ASP A 579 3.22 11.36 20.89
CA ASP A 579 3.58 11.43 19.47
C ASP A 579 3.08 12.73 18.82
N LEU A 580 4.03 13.45 18.19
CA LEU A 580 3.76 14.68 17.43
C LEU A 580 3.04 14.41 16.11
N VAL A 581 3.21 13.21 15.56
CA VAL A 581 2.66 12.86 14.25
C VAL A 581 1.53 11.87 14.45
N PRO A 582 0.30 12.17 14.00
CA PRO A 582 -0.81 11.22 14.08
C PRO A 582 -0.60 10.03 13.12
N TRP A 583 -1.42 9.00 13.24
CA TRP A 583 -1.26 7.75 12.47
C TRP A 583 -1.38 7.93 10.95
N ASP A 584 -2.09 8.96 10.48
CA ASP A 584 -2.22 9.35 9.07
C ASP A 584 -1.09 10.26 8.57
N ALA A 585 -0.04 10.46 9.38
CA ALA A 585 1.16 11.24 9.07
C ALA A 585 0.89 12.71 8.66
N ALA A 586 -0.28 13.25 8.99
CA ALA A 586 -0.71 14.60 8.62
C ALA A 586 -0.71 15.54 9.84
N PRO A 587 0.37 16.31 10.08
CA PRO A 587 0.45 17.22 11.23
C PRO A 587 -0.54 18.39 11.14
N VAL A 588 -0.92 18.80 9.92
CA VAL A 588 -1.91 19.85 9.65
C VAL A 588 -2.91 19.33 8.63
N ILE A 589 -4.19 19.60 8.85
CA ILE A 589 -5.29 19.30 7.93
C ILE A 589 -6.03 20.58 7.57
N TYR A 590 -6.34 20.73 6.28
CA TYR A 590 -7.07 21.88 5.75
C TYR A 590 -8.53 21.51 5.55
N SER A 591 -9.40 22.13 6.35
CA SER A 591 -10.86 21.97 6.25
C SER A 591 -11.43 22.60 4.98
N THR A 592 -10.74 23.56 4.37
CA THR A 592 -11.17 24.22 3.13
C THR A 592 -9.98 24.44 2.20
N VAL A 593 -10.15 24.09 0.92
CA VAL A 593 -9.17 24.27 -0.15
C VAL A 593 -9.87 24.85 -1.37
N THR A 594 -9.32 25.93 -1.93
CA THR A 594 -9.83 26.54 -3.15
C THR A 594 -8.82 26.36 -4.28
N GLU A 595 -9.25 25.76 -5.37
CA GLU A 595 -8.48 25.59 -6.61
C GLU A 595 -8.87 26.67 -7.63
N TYR A 596 -7.88 27.32 -8.22
CA TYR A 596 -8.03 28.25 -9.34
C TYR A 596 -7.31 27.73 -10.59
N ARG A 597 -7.87 28.03 -11.77
CA ARG A 597 -7.30 27.63 -13.07
C ARG A 597 -6.26 28.61 -13.63
N ASP A 598 -6.15 29.78 -13.02
CA ASP A 598 -5.20 30.83 -13.37
C ASP A 598 -4.95 31.72 -12.14
N SER A 599 -3.87 32.51 -12.17
CA SER A 599 -3.47 33.33 -11.01
C SER A 599 -4.41 34.50 -10.71
N LEU A 600 -5.25 34.91 -11.68
CA LEU A 600 -6.19 36.02 -11.57
C LEU A 600 -7.61 35.54 -11.22
N GLY A 601 -7.84 34.23 -11.23
CA GLY A 601 -9.13 33.57 -11.02
C GLY A 601 -10.15 33.86 -12.11
N LEU A 602 -9.71 34.14 -13.34
CA LEU A 602 -10.58 34.43 -14.48
C LEU A 602 -11.33 33.20 -14.99
N GLY A 603 -10.71 32.02 -14.90
CA GLY A 603 -11.29 30.72 -15.26
C GLY A 603 -12.27 30.15 -14.23
N GLY A 604 -12.62 30.92 -13.19
CA GLY A 604 -13.44 30.46 -12.07
C GLY A 604 -12.63 29.77 -10.97
N LYS A 605 -13.34 29.18 -10.00
CA LYS A 605 -12.73 28.52 -8.84
C LYS A 605 -13.53 27.29 -8.40
N THR A 606 -12.86 26.34 -7.78
CA THR A 606 -13.49 25.18 -7.12
C THR A 606 -13.17 25.25 -5.64
N VAL A 607 -14.18 25.34 -4.77
CA VAL A 607 -14.02 25.31 -3.31
C VAL A 607 -14.37 23.92 -2.81
N MET A 608 -13.44 23.25 -2.14
CA MET A 608 -13.60 21.93 -1.55
C MET A 608 -13.49 22.05 -0.03
N ARG A 609 -14.44 21.46 0.69
CA ARG A 609 -14.45 21.42 2.16
C ARG A 609 -14.34 19.99 2.65
N TYR A 610 -13.61 19.77 3.73
CA TYR A 610 -13.25 18.47 4.28
C TYR A 610 -13.63 18.35 5.76
N THR A 611 -13.90 17.13 6.21
CA THR A 611 -14.02 16.81 7.63
C THR A 611 -12.68 16.97 8.34
N ASP A 612 -12.69 17.37 9.61
CA ASP A 612 -11.47 17.77 10.31
C ASP A 612 -11.41 17.34 11.79
N GLN A 613 -11.99 16.17 12.08
CA GLN A 613 -11.99 15.54 13.41
C GLN A 613 -10.58 15.44 14.00
N THR A 614 -10.37 16.11 15.14
CA THR A 614 -9.11 16.07 15.90
C THR A 614 -9.00 14.78 16.72
N ASP A 615 -7.77 14.32 16.92
CA ASP A 615 -7.50 13.25 17.88
C ASP A 615 -7.74 13.71 19.32
N VAL A 616 -8.08 12.76 20.19
CA VAL A 616 -8.26 13.02 21.62
C VAL A 616 -7.06 12.49 22.38
N THR A 617 -6.35 13.36 23.07
CA THR A 617 -5.28 12.98 24.01
C THR A 617 -5.93 12.69 25.36
N SER A 618 -5.78 11.46 25.85
CA SER A 618 -6.15 11.12 27.22
C SER A 618 -5.05 11.58 28.16
N THR A 619 -5.35 12.56 28.98
CA THR A 619 -4.52 12.97 30.11
C THR A 619 -5.04 12.24 31.35
N ALA A 620 -4.70 10.96 31.52
CA ALA A 620 -4.76 10.40 32.87
C ALA A 620 -3.83 11.29 33.72
N SER A 621 -4.36 11.92 34.77
CA SER A 621 -3.80 13.12 35.41
C SER A 621 -2.33 13.04 35.85
N TYR A 622 -1.70 11.86 35.76
CA TYR A 622 -0.34 11.62 36.19
C TYR A 622 0.38 10.45 35.44
N ALA A 623 -0.17 9.90 34.34
CA ALA A 623 0.49 8.87 33.50
C ALA A 623 0.88 9.41 32.09
N LYS A 624 1.78 8.73 31.35
CA LYS A 624 2.20 9.17 30.00
C LYS A 624 0.94 9.29 29.10
N PRO A 625 0.68 10.46 28.47
CA PRO A 625 -0.57 10.64 27.73
C PRO A 625 -0.58 9.73 26.50
N PHE A 626 -1.74 9.15 26.21
CA PHE A 626 -1.95 8.38 24.98
C PHE A 626 -2.97 9.08 24.08
N ARG A 627 -2.87 8.83 22.78
CA ARG A 627 -3.70 9.46 21.76
C ARG A 627 -4.69 8.44 21.20
N ASN A 628 -5.97 8.74 21.31
CA ASN A 628 -7.01 8.06 20.55
C ASN A 628 -7.10 8.69 19.17
N SER A 629 -6.65 7.95 18.15
CA SER A 629 -6.63 8.41 16.77
C SER A 629 -8.01 8.27 16.10
N TYR A 630 -8.50 9.35 15.50
CA TYR A 630 -9.75 9.39 14.73
C TYR A 630 -9.50 9.75 13.26
N PHE A 631 -8.35 9.34 12.72
CA PHE A 631 -7.92 9.71 11.37
C PHE A 631 -8.90 9.32 10.26
N TYR A 632 -9.67 8.26 10.46
CA TYR A 632 -10.73 7.82 9.54
C TYR A 632 -11.97 8.73 9.51
N ARG A 633 -12.04 9.74 10.39
CA ARG A 633 -13.13 10.73 10.44
C ARG A 633 -12.73 12.12 9.92
N ARG A 634 -11.51 12.28 9.41
CA ARG A 634 -10.98 13.55 8.85
C ARG A 634 -10.48 13.38 7.42
N GLY A 635 -10.37 14.48 6.68
CA GLY A 635 -9.94 14.49 5.28
C GLY A 635 -11.00 14.01 4.28
N GLN A 636 -12.23 13.71 4.72
CA GLN A 636 -13.31 13.27 3.84
C GLN A 636 -13.99 14.48 3.21
N LEU A 637 -14.26 14.46 1.90
CA LEU A 637 -14.85 15.59 1.17
C LEU A 637 -16.30 15.84 1.64
N ALA A 638 -16.53 16.92 2.39
CA ALA A 638 -17.84 17.32 2.90
C ALA A 638 -18.66 18.14 1.88
N SER A 639 -18.01 19.02 1.11
CA SER A 639 -18.66 19.72 0.00
C SER A 639 -17.70 20.12 -1.11
N LYS A 640 -18.24 20.29 -2.31
CA LYS A 640 -17.54 20.80 -3.49
C LYS A 640 -18.42 21.80 -4.21
N GLU A 641 -17.92 23.01 -4.41
CA GLU A 641 -18.62 24.11 -5.07
C GLU A 641 -17.77 24.60 -6.24
N VAL A 642 -18.33 24.57 -7.45
CA VAL A 642 -17.67 25.05 -8.66
C VAL A 642 -18.28 26.38 -9.06
N TYR A 643 -17.44 27.39 -9.18
CA TYR A 643 -17.82 28.74 -9.54
C TYR A 643 -17.26 29.10 -10.92
N ARG A 644 -18.07 29.79 -11.71
CA ARG A 644 -17.63 30.51 -12.90
C ARG A 644 -17.44 31.99 -12.56
N ARG A 645 -16.59 32.68 -13.30
CA ARG A 645 -16.44 34.13 -13.16
C ARG A 645 -17.33 34.87 -14.15
N THR A 646 -18.03 35.89 -13.67
CA THR A 646 -18.85 36.81 -14.48
C THR A 646 -18.49 38.24 -14.07
N GLY A 647 -17.71 38.94 -14.91
CA GLY A 647 -17.12 40.23 -14.52
C GLY A 647 -16.20 40.10 -13.31
N SER A 648 -16.48 40.84 -12.24
CA SER A 648 -15.75 40.78 -10.97
C SER A 648 -16.28 39.73 -9.99
N ALA A 649 -17.46 39.16 -10.22
CA ALA A 649 -18.13 38.25 -9.30
C ALA A 649 -17.93 36.77 -9.65
N TYR A 650 -17.96 35.92 -8.63
CA TYR A 650 -18.03 34.47 -8.78
C TYR A 650 -19.47 34.01 -8.65
N VAL A 651 -19.98 33.34 -9.68
CA VAL A 651 -21.34 32.79 -9.71
C VAL A 651 -21.23 31.28 -9.58
N LEU A 652 -21.99 30.71 -8.64
CA LEU A 652 -22.02 29.27 -8.42
C LEU A 652 -22.62 28.57 -9.64
N LYS A 653 -21.91 27.57 -10.17
CA LYS A 653 -22.33 26.77 -11.33
C LYS A 653 -22.85 25.40 -10.89
N SER A 654 -22.13 24.75 -9.98
CA SER A 654 -22.57 23.49 -9.39
C SER A 654 -22.11 23.36 -7.94
N SER A 655 -22.89 22.62 -7.15
CA SER A 655 -22.51 22.27 -5.78
C SER A 655 -22.83 20.81 -5.49
N GLN A 656 -21.99 20.19 -4.68
CA GLN A 656 -22.15 18.84 -4.16
C GLN A 656 -21.98 18.89 -2.65
N GLN A 657 -22.94 18.35 -1.91
CA GLN A 657 -22.87 18.19 -0.46
C GLN A 657 -22.90 16.70 -0.12
N TYR A 658 -21.89 16.24 0.62
CA TYR A 658 -21.70 14.85 1.01
C TYR A 658 -22.09 14.69 2.47
N ASN A 659 -22.99 13.75 2.75
CA ASN A 659 -23.36 13.36 4.09
C ASN A 659 -22.75 12.00 4.41
N TYR A 660 -22.16 11.89 5.59
CA TYR A 660 -21.51 10.68 6.07
C TYR A 660 -22.23 10.16 7.30
N GLN A 661 -22.17 8.84 7.51
CA GLN A 661 -22.56 8.20 8.75
C GLN A 661 -21.44 7.31 9.24
N ALA A 662 -21.12 7.42 10.53
CA ALA A 662 -20.19 6.52 11.18
C ALA A 662 -20.82 5.14 11.32
N PHE A 663 -20.07 4.10 10.96
CA PHE A 663 -20.37 2.76 11.41
C PHE A 663 -20.10 2.66 12.91
N SER A 664 -20.77 1.73 13.59
CA SER A 664 -20.53 1.50 15.02
C SER A 664 -19.06 1.15 15.26
N ASP A 665 -18.39 1.97 16.07
CA ASP A 665 -17.02 1.69 16.49
C ASP A 665 -16.98 0.38 17.27
N THR A 666 -15.99 -0.45 16.97
CA THR A 666 -15.63 -1.58 17.82
C THR A 666 -14.56 -1.11 18.79
N LEU A 667 -14.90 -1.06 20.08
CA LEU A 667 -14.01 -0.68 21.16
C LEU A 667 -13.26 -1.91 21.67
N TYR A 668 -11.94 -1.92 21.52
CA TYR A 668 -11.07 -2.92 22.12
C TYR A 668 -10.56 -2.39 23.46
N GLN A 669 -11.25 -2.71 24.55
CA GLN A 669 -10.85 -2.32 25.91
C GLN A 669 -9.57 -3.03 26.34
N PHE A 670 -8.77 -2.37 27.19
CA PHE A 670 -7.49 -2.92 27.68
C PHE A 670 -6.53 -3.30 26.53
N ALA A 671 -6.60 -2.54 25.43
CA ALA A 671 -5.77 -2.77 24.26
C ALA A 671 -4.28 -2.54 24.57
N GLY A 672 -3.95 -1.66 25.52
CA GLY A 672 -2.60 -1.53 26.03
C GLY A 672 -2.55 -0.88 27.41
N LEU A 673 -1.38 -0.96 28.05
CA LEU A 673 -1.10 -0.41 29.37
C LEU A 673 0.09 0.54 29.30
N VAL A 674 -0.03 1.65 30.00
CA VAL A 674 1.05 2.62 30.21
C VAL A 674 1.31 2.72 31.70
N ALA A 675 2.58 2.69 32.12
CA ALA A 675 2.98 2.88 33.52
C ALA A 675 4.11 3.91 33.65
N ILE A 676 4.13 4.64 34.77
CA ILE A 676 5.18 5.59 35.14
C ILE A 676 5.52 5.47 36.62
N ARG A 677 6.82 5.58 36.92
CA ARG A 677 7.31 5.68 38.30
C ARG A 677 7.24 7.14 38.75
N ASN A 678 6.39 7.43 39.74
CA ASN A 678 6.23 8.78 40.27
C ASN A 678 7.09 9.04 41.50
N SER A 679 7.36 8.00 42.30
CA SER A 679 8.32 8.09 43.39
C SER A 679 9.30 6.93 43.40
N VAL A 680 10.52 7.22 43.84
CA VAL A 680 11.58 6.24 44.05
C VAL A 680 12.16 6.49 45.44
N ASN A 681 12.23 5.46 46.28
CA ASN A 681 12.99 5.51 47.51
C ASN A 681 14.46 5.19 47.18
N GLU A 682 15.36 6.11 47.50
CA GLU A 682 16.77 6.00 47.16
C GLU A 682 17.62 5.46 48.32
N GLY A 683 17.08 5.42 49.54
CA GLY A 683 17.71 4.83 50.72
C GLY A 683 18.12 5.84 51.81
N GLU A 684 19.10 5.47 52.64
CA GLU A 684 19.60 6.30 53.73
C GLU A 684 20.61 7.33 53.21
N LEU A 685 20.36 8.61 53.49
CA LEU A 685 21.37 9.65 53.29
C LEU A 685 22.37 9.59 54.46
N ASN A 686 23.65 9.33 54.23
CA ASN A 686 24.68 9.34 55.29
C ASN A 686 25.92 10.12 54.82
N GLY A 687 26.27 11.20 55.50
CA GLY A 687 27.44 12.03 55.15
C GLY A 687 27.42 12.65 53.75
N GLY A 688 26.24 12.87 53.16
CA GLY A 688 26.08 13.38 51.78
C GLY A 688 26.11 12.31 50.69
N VAL A 689 26.25 11.03 51.06
CA VAL A 689 26.19 9.87 50.16
C VAL A 689 24.89 9.12 50.40
N ILE A 690 24.27 8.62 49.33
CA ILE A 690 23.07 7.79 49.40
C ILE A 690 23.50 6.33 49.53
N LEU A 691 23.14 5.68 50.63
CA LEU A 691 23.28 4.24 50.82
C LEU A 691 22.00 3.56 50.31
N PRO A 692 22.10 2.59 49.37
CA PRO A 692 20.92 1.94 48.80
C PRO A 692 20.12 1.22 49.88
N SER A 693 18.80 1.20 49.74
CA SER A 693 17.91 0.49 50.65
C SER A 693 18.19 -1.03 50.63
N SER A 694 18.00 -1.69 51.77
CA SER A 694 18.13 -3.15 51.89
C SER A 694 16.80 -3.88 51.64
N ALA A 695 15.76 -3.20 51.15
CA ALA A 695 14.46 -3.82 50.98
C ALA A 695 14.49 -4.80 49.81
N THR A 696 13.99 -6.01 50.07
CA THR A 696 13.96 -7.11 49.11
C THR A 696 12.67 -7.13 48.28
N ASN A 697 11.71 -6.22 48.55
CA ASN A 697 10.37 -6.25 47.98
C ASN A 697 9.96 -4.89 47.34
N PRO A 698 9.51 -4.85 46.07
CA PRO A 698 9.17 -3.61 45.35
C PRO A 698 7.94 -2.87 45.92
N SER A 699 7.10 -3.54 46.71
CA SER A 699 5.87 -2.98 47.30
C SER A 699 6.10 -2.01 48.44
N ASP A 700 7.24 -2.09 49.12
CA ASP A 700 7.58 -1.21 50.24
C ASP A 700 8.15 0.15 49.78
N GLU A 701 8.39 0.35 48.47
CA GLU A 701 9.32 1.41 48.02
C GLU A 701 8.89 2.29 46.82
N MET A 702 7.76 2.02 46.16
CA MET A 702 7.48 2.63 44.84
C MET A 702 6.02 3.05 44.65
N TYR A 703 5.78 4.33 44.35
CA TYR A 703 4.48 4.80 43.86
C TYR A 703 4.47 4.75 42.33
N ILE A 704 3.88 3.69 41.78
CA ILE A 704 3.72 3.48 40.33
C ILE A 704 2.29 3.79 39.94
N GLN A 705 2.14 4.62 38.92
CA GLN A 705 0.85 4.86 38.33
C GLN A 705 0.76 4.22 36.97
N HIS A 706 -0.45 3.79 36.63
CA HIS A 706 -0.71 3.12 35.38
C HIS A 706 -2.08 3.48 34.84
N SER A 707 -2.25 3.34 33.53
CA SER A 707 -3.53 3.55 32.86
C SER A 707 -3.67 2.59 31.69
N TRP A 708 -4.80 1.90 31.66
CA TRP A 708 -5.22 1.13 30.50
C TRP A 708 -5.81 2.07 29.45
N TYR A 709 -5.51 1.80 28.18
CA TYR A 709 -6.16 2.46 27.07
C TYR A 709 -6.86 1.48 26.15
N ALA A 710 -7.84 2.01 25.43
CA ALA A 710 -8.61 1.28 24.45
C ALA A 710 -8.24 1.73 23.04
N ILE A 711 -8.47 0.86 22.06
CA ILE A 711 -8.33 1.18 20.64
C ILE A 711 -9.71 1.12 19.99
N ASN A 712 -10.03 2.13 19.17
CA ASN A 712 -11.27 2.17 18.41
C ASN A 712 -11.00 1.79 16.96
N SER A 713 -11.72 0.78 16.47
CA SER A 713 -11.84 0.50 15.03
C SER A 713 -13.22 0.93 14.54
N GLY A 714 -13.25 2.00 13.76
CA GLY A 714 -14.45 2.56 13.14
C GLY A 714 -14.18 2.98 11.70
N ASP A 715 -15.21 3.40 10.99
CA ASP A 715 -15.11 4.03 9.67
C ASP A 715 -16.38 4.86 9.39
N ASN A 716 -16.31 5.79 8.44
CA ASN A 716 -17.47 6.57 7.98
C ASN A 716 -17.73 6.30 6.50
N ALA A 717 -18.98 6.03 6.14
CA ALA A 717 -19.38 5.90 4.74
C ALA A 717 -20.29 7.04 4.30
N VAL A 718 -20.20 7.39 3.01
CA VAL A 718 -21.11 8.36 2.36
C VAL A 718 -22.51 7.76 2.34
N THR A 719 -23.49 8.43 2.93
CA THR A 719 -24.91 8.02 2.94
C THR A 719 -25.77 8.85 2.01
N SER A 720 -25.36 10.07 1.65
CA SER A 720 -25.97 10.77 0.53
C SER A 720 -25.08 11.85 -0.08
N VAL A 721 -25.32 12.14 -1.35
CA VAL A 721 -24.76 13.28 -2.08
C VAL A 721 -25.91 14.09 -2.67
N VAL A 722 -26.01 15.35 -2.27
CA VAL A 722 -26.94 16.33 -2.87
C VAL A 722 -26.16 17.13 -3.89
N THR A 723 -26.48 16.96 -5.17
CA THR A 723 -25.91 17.73 -6.27
C THR A 723 -26.91 18.78 -6.72
N ARG A 724 -26.46 20.03 -6.88
CA ARG A 724 -27.23 21.10 -7.50
C ARG A 724 -26.47 21.64 -8.71
N GLU A 725 -27.16 21.70 -9.84
CA GLU A 725 -26.68 22.35 -11.06
C GLU A 725 -27.51 23.62 -11.27
N TYR A 726 -26.85 24.78 -11.30
CA TYR A 726 -27.49 26.09 -11.30
C TYR A 726 -27.68 26.61 -12.72
N ASP A 727 -28.76 27.36 -12.95
CA ASP A 727 -29.00 28.03 -14.23
C ASP A 727 -27.95 29.13 -14.44
N ASP A 728 -27.40 29.20 -15.66
CA ASP A 728 -26.34 30.16 -15.98
C ASP A 728 -26.84 31.62 -15.87
N ASN A 729 -28.13 31.88 -16.09
CA ASN A 729 -28.69 33.23 -16.06
C ASN A 729 -29.35 33.57 -14.72
N ASP A 730 -29.70 32.58 -13.92
CA ASP A 730 -30.37 32.76 -12.62
C ASP A 730 -29.89 31.73 -11.57
N PRO A 731 -28.91 32.07 -10.72
CA PRO A 731 -28.40 31.16 -9.70
C PRO A 731 -29.39 30.87 -8.57
N SER A 732 -30.58 31.47 -8.55
CA SER A 732 -31.67 31.05 -7.65
C SER A 732 -32.42 29.80 -8.17
N ARG A 733 -32.28 29.49 -9.46
CA ARG A 733 -32.88 28.32 -10.11
C ARG A 733 -31.83 27.23 -10.28
N PHE A 734 -32.17 26.01 -9.88
CA PHE A 734 -31.27 24.87 -9.98
C PHE A 734 -32.02 23.55 -10.09
N PHE A 735 -31.39 22.57 -10.73
CA PHE A 735 -31.78 21.18 -10.65
C PHE A 735 -31.08 20.53 -9.46
N THR A 736 -31.84 19.91 -8.57
CA THR A 736 -31.32 19.06 -7.50
C THR A 736 -31.41 17.58 -7.88
N THR A 737 -30.32 16.87 -7.66
CA THR A 737 -30.26 15.41 -7.65
C THR A 737 -29.76 14.95 -6.29
N VAL A 738 -30.52 14.10 -5.59
CA VAL A 738 -30.12 13.51 -4.32
C VAL A 738 -29.82 12.03 -4.53
N THR A 739 -28.57 11.62 -4.37
CA THR A 739 -28.18 10.21 -4.37
C THR A 739 -28.04 9.75 -2.93
N LYS A 740 -28.73 8.70 -2.52
CA LYS A 740 -28.64 8.07 -1.19
C LYS A 740 -27.98 6.69 -1.31
N TYR A 741 -27.14 6.36 -0.35
CA TYR A 741 -26.45 5.07 -0.23
C TYR A 741 -26.84 4.42 1.10
N GLU A 742 -27.31 3.17 1.03
CA GLU A 742 -27.75 2.42 2.20
C GLU A 742 -26.89 1.15 2.36
N TYR A 743 -26.36 0.94 3.56
CA TYR A 743 -25.44 -0.15 3.89
C TYR A 743 -26.14 -1.09 4.88
N ASP A 744 -26.87 -2.06 4.34
CA ASP A 744 -27.64 -3.01 5.14
C ASP A 744 -26.73 -4.07 5.78
N ASN A 745 -25.56 -4.35 5.16
CA ASN A 745 -24.59 -5.34 5.66
C ASN A 745 -23.17 -4.78 5.75
N VAL A 746 -22.70 -4.60 6.98
CA VAL A 746 -21.39 -4.00 7.31
C VAL A 746 -20.20 -4.95 7.13
N ARG A 747 -20.40 -6.19 6.66
CA ARG A 747 -19.31 -7.15 6.44
C ARG A 747 -18.50 -6.82 5.18
N HIS A 748 -19.17 -6.36 4.12
CA HIS A 748 -18.53 -6.00 2.85
C HIS A 748 -18.32 -4.49 2.67
N LEU A 749 -18.98 -3.64 3.49
CA LEU A 749 -18.87 -2.18 3.46
C LEU A 749 -19.12 -1.58 2.05
N LYS A 750 -20.06 -2.17 1.31
CA LYS A 750 -20.55 -1.67 0.01
C LYS A 750 -22.03 -1.29 0.15
N PRO A 751 -22.52 -0.30 -0.61
CA PRO A 751 -23.93 0.04 -0.57
C PRO A 751 -24.78 -1.12 -1.11
N ASN A 752 -25.74 -1.58 -0.30
CA ASN A 752 -26.75 -2.54 -0.72
C ASN A 752 -27.81 -1.85 -1.59
N ARG A 753 -28.05 -0.54 -1.39
CA ARG A 753 -28.98 0.22 -2.22
C ARG A 753 -28.45 1.61 -2.52
N THR A 754 -28.63 2.04 -3.77
CA THR A 754 -28.39 3.41 -4.23
C THR A 754 -29.67 4.00 -4.78
N THR A 755 -30.21 5.04 -4.16
CA THR A 755 -31.43 5.72 -4.60
C THR A 755 -31.11 7.11 -5.12
N THR A 756 -31.42 7.40 -6.37
CA THR A 756 -31.24 8.73 -6.99
C THR A 756 -32.61 9.38 -7.18
N LEU A 757 -32.85 10.50 -6.52
CA LEU A 757 -34.04 11.34 -6.63
C LEU A 757 -33.72 12.57 -7.49
N ASN A 758 -34.50 12.80 -8.54
CA ASN A 758 -34.35 13.98 -9.41
C ASN A 758 -35.28 15.14 -8.99
N SER A 759 -35.14 16.28 -9.66
CA SER A 759 -35.93 17.49 -9.37
C SER A 759 -37.42 17.36 -9.67
N ASN A 760 -37.81 16.40 -10.51
CA ASN A 760 -39.22 16.13 -10.81
C ASN A 760 -39.90 15.33 -9.69
N GLY A 761 -39.13 14.78 -8.73
CA GLY A 761 -39.63 13.96 -7.63
C GLY A 761 -39.68 12.47 -7.93
N ASP A 762 -39.16 12.05 -9.09
CA ASP A 762 -39.02 10.64 -9.44
C ASP A 762 -37.71 10.08 -8.87
N SER A 763 -37.74 8.82 -8.43
CA SER A 763 -36.55 8.10 -7.95
C SER A 763 -36.22 6.88 -8.79
N SER A 764 -34.94 6.65 -9.02
CA SER A 764 -34.39 5.37 -9.46
C SER A 764 -33.64 4.72 -8.31
N LEU A 765 -33.92 3.46 -8.01
CA LEU A 765 -33.24 2.69 -6.98
C LEU A 765 -32.52 1.51 -7.63
N VAL A 766 -31.23 1.36 -7.33
CA VAL A 766 -30.43 0.19 -7.69
C VAL A 766 -30.12 -0.58 -6.40
N ALA A 767 -30.54 -1.83 -6.31
CA ALA A 767 -30.27 -2.72 -5.21
C ALA A 767 -29.20 -3.75 -5.60
N PHE A 768 -28.25 -4.01 -4.71
CA PHE A 768 -27.16 -4.95 -4.86
C PHE A 768 -27.26 -6.03 -3.79
N LYS A 769 -27.05 -7.28 -4.18
CA LYS A 769 -26.79 -8.40 -3.26
C LYS A 769 -25.41 -8.97 -3.53
N PHE A 770 -24.59 -9.01 -2.49
CA PHE A 770 -23.25 -9.60 -2.48
C PHE A 770 -23.29 -10.97 -1.79
N PRO A 771 -22.23 -11.82 -1.89
CA PRO A 771 -22.23 -13.15 -1.28
C PRO A 771 -22.58 -13.14 0.22
N ALA A 772 -22.11 -12.13 0.96
CA ALA A 772 -22.38 -11.98 2.38
C ALA A 772 -23.85 -11.68 2.72
N ASP A 773 -24.65 -11.18 1.77
CA ASP A 773 -26.08 -10.89 1.96
C ASP A 773 -26.97 -12.13 1.89
N TYR A 774 -26.39 -13.29 1.57
CA TYR A 774 -27.07 -14.58 1.58
C TYR A 774 -26.78 -15.38 2.86
N VAL A 775 -25.96 -14.84 3.78
CA VAL A 775 -25.72 -15.45 5.10
C VAL A 775 -26.89 -15.08 6.01
N THR A 776 -27.70 -16.07 6.38
CA THR A 776 -28.85 -15.88 7.27
C THR A 776 -28.49 -16.09 8.74
N THR A 777 -27.69 -17.12 9.05
CA THR A 777 -27.16 -17.42 10.38
C THR A 777 -25.71 -17.89 10.31
N GLY A 778 -24.90 -17.57 11.33
CA GLY A 778 -23.50 -18.00 11.40
C GLY A 778 -22.60 -17.30 10.37
N SER A 779 -21.76 -18.07 9.67
CA SER A 779 -20.73 -17.54 8.75
C SER A 779 -20.86 -18.04 7.31
N THR A 780 -21.78 -18.97 7.05
CA THR A 780 -21.97 -19.65 5.76
C THR A 780 -23.41 -19.49 5.28
N THR A 781 -23.58 -19.57 3.97
CA THR A 781 -24.88 -19.58 3.27
C THR A 781 -25.45 -21.00 3.14
N GLY A 782 -24.61 -22.03 3.21
CA GLY A 782 -24.98 -23.42 2.89
C GLY A 782 -24.95 -23.72 1.38
N ASN A 783 -24.62 -22.73 0.54
CA ASN A 783 -24.34 -22.91 -0.88
C ASN A 783 -22.82 -22.97 -1.10
N GLY A 784 -22.32 -24.10 -1.58
CA GLY A 784 -20.86 -24.33 -1.70
C GLY A 784 -20.12 -23.32 -2.58
N VAL A 785 -20.78 -22.70 -3.57
CA VAL A 785 -20.17 -21.66 -4.40
C VAL A 785 -20.06 -20.35 -3.65
N LEU A 786 -21.16 -19.86 -3.06
CA LEU A 786 -21.14 -18.62 -2.27
C LEU A 786 -20.23 -18.75 -1.04
N ASP A 787 -20.21 -19.91 -0.39
CA ASP A 787 -19.31 -20.20 0.73
C ASP A 787 -17.84 -20.23 0.26
N GLY A 788 -17.60 -20.76 -0.94
CA GLY A 788 -16.32 -20.66 -1.63
C GLY A 788 -15.89 -19.22 -1.95
N MET A 789 -16.83 -18.33 -2.27
CA MET A 789 -16.54 -16.90 -2.48
C MET A 789 -16.23 -16.20 -1.16
N LEU A 790 -17.01 -16.47 -0.11
CA LEU A 790 -16.81 -15.88 1.23
C LEU A 790 -15.47 -16.26 1.84
N SER A 791 -15.08 -17.54 1.75
CA SER A 791 -13.78 -18.03 2.22
C SER A 791 -12.58 -17.45 1.49
N ARG A 792 -12.76 -17.00 0.24
CA ARG A 792 -11.75 -16.30 -0.56
C ARG A 792 -11.81 -14.77 -0.45
N ASN A 793 -12.62 -14.25 0.48
CA ASN A 793 -12.90 -12.81 0.64
C ASN A 793 -13.41 -12.11 -0.66
N MET A 794 -14.05 -12.86 -1.57
CA MET A 794 -14.63 -12.35 -2.82
C MET A 794 -15.97 -11.63 -2.55
N GLN A 795 -15.93 -10.58 -1.74
CA GLN A 795 -17.11 -9.89 -1.24
C GLN A 795 -17.62 -8.77 -2.18
N SER A 796 -16.82 -8.35 -3.17
CA SER A 796 -17.15 -7.24 -4.07
C SER A 796 -17.88 -7.64 -5.36
N PHE A 797 -18.18 -8.93 -5.56
CA PHE A 797 -18.86 -9.43 -6.76
C PHE A 797 -20.38 -9.44 -6.54
N PRO A 798 -21.16 -8.56 -7.18
CA PRO A 798 -22.61 -8.58 -7.03
C PRO A 798 -23.20 -9.85 -7.65
N ILE A 799 -23.93 -10.61 -6.83
CA ILE A 799 -24.69 -11.79 -7.25
C ILE A 799 -25.98 -11.35 -7.92
N GLU A 800 -26.69 -10.36 -7.36
CA GLU A 800 -27.90 -9.80 -7.96
C GLU A 800 -27.83 -8.27 -7.98
N VAL A 801 -28.19 -7.67 -9.12
CA VAL A 801 -28.34 -6.22 -9.28
C VAL A 801 -29.74 -5.95 -9.82
N THR A 802 -30.57 -5.25 -9.04
CA THR A 802 -31.96 -4.98 -9.37
C THR A 802 -32.24 -3.49 -9.49
N GLU A 803 -32.97 -3.10 -10.52
CA GLU A 803 -33.31 -1.71 -10.81
C GLU A 803 -34.81 -1.48 -10.67
N TYR A 804 -35.16 -0.45 -9.88
CA TYR A 804 -36.52 -0.04 -9.61
C TYR A 804 -36.73 1.42 -9.97
N LYS A 805 -37.94 1.74 -10.44
CA LYS A 805 -38.43 3.10 -10.60
C LYS A 805 -39.54 3.37 -9.58
N ILE A 806 -39.49 4.53 -8.96
CA ILE A 806 -40.49 5.03 -8.02
C ILE A 806 -40.95 6.38 -8.55
N THR A 807 -42.21 6.47 -8.97
CA THR A 807 -42.78 7.72 -9.48
C THR A 807 -43.14 8.64 -8.32
N LYS A 808 -43.01 9.96 -8.53
CA LYS A 808 -43.41 10.96 -7.53
C LYS A 808 -44.80 10.65 -6.94
N GLY A 809 -44.89 10.67 -5.60
CA GLY A 809 -46.14 10.43 -4.87
C GLY A 809 -46.53 8.95 -4.71
N SER A 810 -45.76 8.01 -5.25
CA SER A 810 -45.95 6.58 -5.06
C SER A 810 -44.91 5.99 -4.11
N THR A 811 -45.30 5.00 -3.30
CA THR A 811 -44.37 4.15 -2.53
C THR A 811 -44.04 2.84 -3.24
N ALA A 812 -44.74 2.53 -4.33
CA ALA A 812 -44.58 1.29 -5.06
C ALA A 812 -43.25 1.27 -5.83
N ARG A 813 -42.38 0.31 -5.49
CA ARG A 813 -41.14 0.04 -6.23
C ARG A 813 -41.48 -0.81 -7.45
N LYS A 814 -41.44 -0.21 -8.64
CA LYS A 814 -41.63 -0.95 -9.90
C LYS A 814 -40.28 -1.44 -10.41
N CYS A 815 -40.02 -2.73 -10.28
CA CYS A 815 -38.85 -3.38 -10.86
C CYS A 815 -38.97 -3.33 -12.38
N TYR A 816 -37.95 -2.78 -13.05
CA TYR A 816 -37.90 -2.72 -14.52
C TYR A 816 -36.70 -3.46 -15.11
N GLY A 817 -35.77 -3.92 -14.26
CA GLY A 817 -34.62 -4.70 -14.68
C GLY A 817 -34.00 -5.42 -13.49
N SER A 818 -33.45 -6.60 -13.74
CA SER A 818 -32.59 -7.28 -12.78
C SER A 818 -31.62 -8.22 -13.49
N VAL A 819 -30.40 -8.30 -12.99
CA VAL A 819 -29.34 -9.19 -13.46
C VAL A 819 -28.91 -10.09 -12.31
N LEU A 820 -28.85 -11.40 -12.56
CA LEU A 820 -28.37 -12.41 -11.61
C LEU A 820 -27.13 -13.09 -12.19
N ASN A 821 -26.00 -12.93 -11.53
CA ASN A 821 -24.69 -13.47 -11.88
C ASN A 821 -24.43 -14.75 -11.08
N LEU A 822 -24.57 -15.89 -11.75
CA LEU A 822 -24.30 -17.20 -11.13
C LEU A 822 -22.88 -17.64 -11.43
N TYR A 823 -22.29 -18.33 -10.44
CA TYR A 823 -20.93 -18.85 -10.49
C TYR A 823 -20.96 -20.36 -10.28
N LYS A 824 -19.90 -21.03 -10.72
CA LYS A 824 -19.65 -22.45 -10.44
C LYS A 824 -18.21 -22.68 -10.04
N SER A 825 -17.99 -23.85 -9.47
CA SER A 825 -16.67 -24.38 -9.18
C SER A 825 -16.19 -25.25 -10.34
N VAL A 826 -14.93 -25.05 -10.77
CA VAL A 826 -14.25 -25.89 -11.77
C VAL A 826 -12.92 -26.39 -11.23
N ASN A 827 -12.24 -27.27 -11.96
CA ASN A 827 -10.89 -27.77 -11.63
C ASN A 827 -10.79 -28.33 -10.20
N ASN A 828 -11.76 -29.18 -9.80
CA ASN A 828 -11.85 -29.81 -8.48
C ASN A 828 -11.90 -28.81 -7.30
N GLY A 829 -12.63 -27.70 -7.44
CA GLY A 829 -12.78 -26.75 -6.32
C GLY A 829 -11.77 -25.61 -6.31
N LYS A 830 -10.77 -25.63 -7.20
CA LYS A 830 -9.68 -24.65 -7.22
C LYS A 830 -10.17 -23.27 -7.66
N ASP A 831 -10.99 -23.23 -8.72
CA ASP A 831 -11.40 -21.97 -9.34
C ASP A 831 -12.90 -21.74 -9.19
N LEU A 832 -13.27 -20.51 -8.87
CA LEU A 832 -14.63 -20.02 -8.95
C LEU A 832 -14.77 -19.13 -10.17
N VAL A 833 -15.67 -19.52 -11.07
CA VAL A 833 -15.80 -18.93 -12.39
C VAL A 833 -17.26 -18.58 -12.67
N PRO A 834 -17.55 -17.60 -13.54
CA PRO A 834 -18.90 -17.36 -14.02
C PRO A 834 -19.54 -18.65 -14.56
N ASP A 835 -20.84 -18.78 -14.43
CA ASP A 835 -21.57 -19.93 -15.01
C ASP A 835 -22.65 -19.45 -15.96
N VAL A 836 -23.59 -18.67 -15.44
CA VAL A 836 -24.74 -18.18 -16.19
C VAL A 836 -25.06 -16.77 -15.73
N ILE A 837 -25.30 -15.88 -16.69
CA ILE A 837 -25.93 -14.58 -16.43
C ILE A 837 -27.39 -14.72 -16.80
N LYS A 838 -28.28 -14.43 -15.85
CA LYS A 838 -29.72 -14.35 -16.06
C LYS A 838 -30.16 -12.89 -16.04
N ARG A 839 -31.12 -12.54 -16.89
CA ARG A 839 -31.81 -11.25 -16.84
C ARG A 839 -33.30 -11.46 -16.64
N LEU A 840 -33.90 -10.56 -15.89
CA LEU A 840 -35.34 -10.54 -15.68
C LEU A 840 -36.04 -10.12 -16.98
N ALA A 841 -36.88 -10.98 -17.53
CA ALA A 841 -37.66 -10.68 -18.71
C ALA A 841 -39.02 -10.09 -18.31
N LEU A 842 -39.24 -8.81 -18.65
CA LEU A 842 -40.46 -8.07 -18.33
C LEU A 842 -40.99 -7.35 -19.58
N ASP A 843 -42.29 -7.46 -19.84
CA ASP A 843 -42.97 -6.64 -20.88
C ASP A 843 -43.27 -5.22 -20.38
N SER A 844 -43.36 -5.04 -19.07
CA SER A 844 -43.52 -3.75 -18.40
C SER A 844 -43.05 -3.81 -16.94
N PRO A 845 -42.73 -2.69 -16.28
CA PRO A 845 -42.27 -2.69 -14.89
C PRO A 845 -43.30 -3.29 -13.91
N VAL A 846 -42.83 -4.13 -12.97
CA VAL A 846 -43.67 -4.94 -12.06
C VAL A 846 -43.45 -4.59 -10.59
N VAL A 847 -44.48 -4.77 -9.76
CA VAL A 847 -44.40 -4.53 -8.30
C VAL A 847 -44.20 -5.81 -7.48
N ASN A 848 -44.44 -6.98 -8.07
CA ASN A 848 -44.37 -8.30 -7.42
C ASN A 848 -43.06 -9.05 -7.75
N PHE A 849 -41.94 -8.34 -7.90
CA PHE A 849 -40.64 -8.97 -8.11
C PHE A 849 -40.11 -9.52 -6.79
N THR A 850 -39.64 -10.78 -6.81
CA THR A 850 -39.02 -11.43 -5.65
C THR A 850 -37.50 -11.50 -5.84
N PRO A 851 -36.72 -10.75 -5.04
CA PRO A 851 -35.26 -10.86 -5.07
C PRO A 851 -34.77 -12.27 -4.72
N SER A 852 -33.60 -12.62 -5.24
CA SER A 852 -33.00 -13.92 -4.98
C SER A 852 -32.68 -14.15 -3.51
N SER A 853 -32.76 -15.41 -3.05
CA SER A 853 -32.51 -15.82 -1.67
C SER A 853 -31.91 -17.23 -1.61
N ILE A 854 -31.45 -17.67 -0.44
CA ILE A 854 -31.06 -19.07 -0.23
C ILE A 854 -32.20 -19.83 0.43
N ALA A 855 -32.53 -20.99 -0.15
CA ALA A 855 -33.35 -22.01 0.50
C ALA A 855 -32.76 -23.40 0.22
N ALA A 856 -32.61 -24.21 1.27
CA ALA A 856 -32.04 -25.57 1.20
C ALA A 856 -30.71 -25.64 0.41
N GLY A 857 -29.79 -24.70 0.65
CA GLY A 857 -28.46 -24.66 0.01
C GLY A 857 -28.43 -24.19 -1.45
N SER A 858 -29.58 -23.81 -2.03
CA SER A 858 -29.69 -23.35 -3.43
C SER A 858 -30.20 -21.91 -3.53
N ILE A 859 -29.73 -21.19 -4.54
CA ILE A 859 -30.22 -19.84 -4.86
C ILE A 859 -31.61 -19.96 -5.50
N GLN A 860 -32.63 -19.47 -4.80
CA GLN A 860 -33.98 -19.26 -5.32
C GLN A 860 -34.06 -17.86 -5.93
N PHE A 861 -34.83 -17.70 -7.01
CA PHE A 861 -35.00 -16.43 -7.71
C PHE A 861 -36.33 -16.38 -8.46
N ASP A 862 -36.75 -15.18 -8.88
CA ASP A 862 -38.00 -14.96 -9.62
C ASP A 862 -38.12 -15.82 -10.89
N SER A 863 -39.29 -16.42 -11.13
CA SER A 863 -39.53 -17.33 -12.26
C SER A 863 -39.42 -16.65 -13.65
N ARG A 864 -39.46 -15.31 -13.69
CA ARG A 864 -39.30 -14.51 -14.92
C ARG A 864 -37.85 -14.35 -15.37
N TYR A 865 -36.86 -14.76 -14.56
CA TYR A 865 -35.47 -14.78 -15.00
C TYR A 865 -35.28 -15.75 -16.19
N LYS A 866 -34.56 -15.28 -17.20
CA LYS A 866 -34.13 -16.10 -18.34
C LYS A 866 -32.61 -16.06 -18.46
N ASN A 867 -32.01 -17.19 -18.81
CA ASN A 867 -30.59 -17.23 -19.16
C ASN A 867 -30.39 -16.30 -20.36
N VAL A 868 -29.42 -15.40 -20.29
CA VAL A 868 -29.02 -14.56 -21.44
C VAL A 868 -27.64 -14.90 -21.93
N GLU A 869 -26.76 -15.33 -21.02
CA GLU A 869 -25.41 -15.77 -21.33
C GLU A 869 -25.05 -16.97 -20.47
N SER A 870 -24.24 -17.88 -21.02
CA SER A 870 -23.70 -19.02 -20.29
C SER A 870 -22.25 -19.28 -20.68
N PHE A 871 -21.48 -19.82 -19.74
CA PHE A 871 -20.07 -20.16 -19.88
C PHE A 871 -19.90 -21.66 -19.58
N PRO A 872 -20.41 -22.55 -20.43
CA PRO A 872 -20.52 -23.98 -20.12
C PRO A 872 -19.16 -24.67 -19.99
N VAL A 873 -18.15 -24.24 -20.77
CA VAL A 873 -16.86 -24.91 -20.87
C VAL A 873 -15.72 -23.96 -20.56
N TYR A 874 -14.79 -24.46 -19.76
CA TYR A 874 -13.58 -23.78 -19.34
C TYR A 874 -12.36 -24.61 -19.72
N SER A 875 -11.22 -23.96 -20.00
CA SER A 875 -9.94 -24.63 -20.21
C SER A 875 -9.45 -25.27 -18.91
N ALA A 876 -8.41 -26.10 -19.00
CA ALA A 876 -7.79 -26.71 -17.83
C ALA A 876 -7.19 -25.69 -16.84
N THR A 877 -6.89 -24.46 -17.29
CA THR A 877 -6.46 -23.34 -16.43
C THR A 877 -7.62 -22.43 -16.01
N GLY A 878 -8.86 -22.78 -16.40
CA GLY A 878 -10.07 -22.05 -16.02
C GLY A 878 -10.39 -20.86 -16.93
N LYS A 879 -9.75 -20.67 -18.10
CA LYS A 879 -10.17 -19.63 -19.06
C LYS A 879 -11.46 -20.03 -19.78
N VAL A 880 -12.30 -19.06 -20.16
CA VAL A 880 -13.57 -19.34 -20.85
C VAL A 880 -13.27 -19.98 -22.21
N ALA A 881 -13.59 -21.26 -22.37
CA ALA A 881 -13.39 -21.99 -23.62
C ALA A 881 -14.66 -22.01 -24.49
N GLN A 882 -15.83 -21.75 -23.91
CA GLN A 882 -17.07 -21.55 -24.66
C GLN A 882 -17.94 -20.49 -23.99
N HIS A 883 -18.45 -19.56 -24.80
CA HIS A 883 -19.51 -18.60 -24.45
C HIS A 883 -20.73 -18.90 -25.30
N ALA A 884 -21.88 -19.06 -24.67
CA ALA A 884 -23.14 -19.36 -25.33
C ALA A 884 -24.20 -18.33 -24.90
N PRO A 885 -24.37 -17.24 -25.68
CA PRO A 885 -25.49 -16.32 -25.56
C PRO A 885 -26.81 -17.01 -25.90
N LYS A 886 -27.93 -16.48 -25.40
CA LYS A 886 -29.26 -17.03 -25.71
C LYS A 886 -29.68 -16.80 -27.16
N THR A 887 -29.36 -15.64 -27.72
CA THR A 887 -29.84 -15.20 -29.04
C THR A 887 -28.83 -15.43 -30.15
N ASP A 888 -27.56 -15.62 -29.80
CA ASP A 888 -26.47 -15.79 -30.75
C ASP A 888 -25.92 -17.22 -30.71
N PRO A 889 -25.37 -17.72 -31.83
CA PRO A 889 -24.71 -19.01 -31.84
C PRO A 889 -23.57 -19.10 -30.81
N PRO A 890 -23.30 -20.28 -30.24
CA PRO A 890 -22.20 -20.45 -29.29
C PRO A 890 -20.86 -20.13 -29.94
N THR A 891 -19.99 -19.47 -29.18
CA THR A 891 -18.62 -19.14 -29.59
C THR A 891 -17.64 -19.97 -28.77
N VAL A 892 -16.73 -20.66 -29.46
CA VAL A 892 -15.63 -21.43 -28.87
C VAL A 892 -14.36 -20.61 -28.95
N PHE A 893 -13.60 -20.61 -27.86
CA PHE A 893 -12.29 -19.98 -27.75
C PHE A 893 -11.24 -21.08 -27.59
N MET A 894 -10.26 -21.10 -28.49
CA MET A 894 -9.12 -22.00 -28.39
C MET A 894 -7.89 -21.19 -27.98
N PHE A 895 -7.17 -21.69 -26.99
CA PHE A 895 -5.96 -21.06 -26.47
C PHE A 895 -4.75 -21.97 -26.71
N ASP A 896 -3.60 -21.34 -26.87
CA ASP A 896 -2.29 -21.97 -26.99
C ASP A 896 -1.23 -21.11 -26.27
N TYR A 897 0.06 -21.40 -26.45
CA TYR A 897 1.18 -20.73 -25.80
C TYR A 897 1.08 -20.84 -24.28
N SER A 898 0.86 -22.08 -23.80
CA SER A 898 0.58 -22.41 -22.39
C SER A 898 -0.73 -21.81 -21.88
N ASP A 899 -1.77 -21.82 -22.71
CA ASP A 899 -3.10 -21.28 -22.40
C ASP A 899 -3.10 -19.75 -22.19
N GLU A 900 -2.08 -19.02 -22.71
CA GLU A 900 -1.96 -17.57 -22.56
C GLU A 900 -2.54 -16.77 -23.73
N SER A 901 -2.51 -17.33 -24.94
CA SER A 901 -2.85 -16.62 -26.17
C SER A 901 -4.04 -17.25 -26.88
N LEU A 902 -5.03 -16.43 -27.24
CA LEU A 902 -6.23 -16.85 -27.98
C LEU A 902 -5.87 -17.11 -29.45
N VAL A 903 -5.87 -18.37 -29.87
CA VAL A 903 -5.43 -18.76 -31.22
C VAL A 903 -6.57 -18.97 -32.21
N ALA A 904 -7.79 -19.27 -31.73
CA ALA A 904 -8.96 -19.34 -32.60
C ALA A 904 -10.24 -18.92 -31.87
N VAL A 905 -11.13 -18.27 -32.62
CA VAL A 905 -12.50 -17.96 -32.23
C VAL A 905 -13.43 -18.60 -33.25
N VAL A 906 -14.30 -19.50 -32.81
CA VAL A 906 -15.20 -20.25 -33.69
C VAL A 906 -16.65 -20.02 -33.29
N GLN A 907 -17.44 -19.39 -34.15
CA GLN A 907 -18.87 -19.21 -33.95
C GLN A 907 -19.67 -20.40 -34.50
N ASN A 908 -20.81 -20.68 -33.86
CA ASN A 908 -21.74 -21.74 -34.20
C ASN A 908 -21.12 -23.15 -34.18
N ALA A 909 -20.32 -23.43 -33.13
CA ALA A 909 -19.67 -24.73 -32.96
C ALA A 909 -19.67 -25.19 -31.49
N ALA A 910 -19.53 -26.50 -31.28
CA ALA A 910 -19.18 -27.06 -29.98
C ALA A 910 -17.67 -27.30 -29.87
N PRO A 911 -17.06 -27.31 -28.66
CA PRO A 911 -15.62 -27.50 -28.50
C PRO A 911 -15.07 -28.80 -29.08
N SER A 912 -15.87 -29.87 -29.13
CA SER A 912 -15.49 -31.15 -29.74
C SER A 912 -15.49 -31.13 -31.27
N GLU A 913 -16.06 -30.10 -31.90
CA GLU A 913 -16.27 -29.98 -33.35
C GLU A 913 -15.23 -29.09 -34.02
N VAL A 914 -14.29 -28.54 -33.24
CA VAL A 914 -13.30 -27.57 -33.72
C VAL A 914 -11.89 -28.07 -33.51
N ALA A 915 -11.01 -27.80 -34.47
CA ALA A 915 -9.58 -28.02 -34.34
C ALA A 915 -8.82 -26.94 -35.12
N TYR A 916 -7.67 -26.53 -34.58
CA TYR A 916 -6.83 -25.47 -35.15
C TYR A 916 -5.36 -25.70 -34.81
N THR A 917 -4.48 -25.51 -35.78
CA THR A 917 -3.06 -25.30 -35.47
C THR A 917 -2.40 -24.46 -36.56
N SER A 918 -1.56 -23.51 -36.13
CA SER A 918 -0.58 -22.83 -36.99
C SER A 918 0.82 -23.44 -36.86
N PHE A 919 0.96 -24.59 -36.20
CA PHE A 919 2.24 -25.32 -36.05
C PHE A 919 3.38 -24.58 -35.33
N GLU A 920 3.11 -23.40 -34.77
CA GLU A 920 4.09 -22.55 -34.06
C GLU A 920 4.53 -23.18 -32.72
N THR A 921 3.62 -23.90 -32.07
CA THR A 921 3.84 -24.56 -30.77
C THR A 921 3.70 -26.09 -30.89
N PRO A 922 4.12 -26.85 -29.87
CA PRO A 922 3.87 -28.29 -29.80
C PRO A 922 2.38 -28.68 -29.62
N VAL A 923 1.48 -27.73 -29.34
CA VAL A 923 0.07 -28.00 -29.11
C VAL A 923 -0.62 -28.28 -30.45
N LYS A 924 -1.33 -29.41 -30.51
CA LYS A 924 -1.93 -29.93 -31.74
C LYS A 924 -3.34 -29.41 -32.01
N GLY A 925 -3.87 -28.58 -31.11
CA GLY A 925 -5.19 -27.96 -31.16
C GLY A 925 -6.32 -28.88 -31.66
N ASN A 926 -6.54 -29.97 -30.92
CA ASN A 926 -7.51 -31.04 -31.16
C ASN A 926 -7.23 -31.98 -32.35
N PHE A 927 -6.14 -31.79 -33.09
CA PHE A 927 -5.64 -32.78 -34.04
C PHE A 927 -4.73 -33.82 -33.37
N SER A 928 -4.53 -34.96 -34.04
CA SER A 928 -3.57 -36.00 -33.64
C SER A 928 -2.59 -36.30 -34.77
N PHE A 929 -1.30 -36.10 -34.51
CA PHE A 929 -0.19 -36.40 -35.44
C PHE A 929 1.13 -36.61 -34.66
N SER A 930 2.12 -37.26 -35.27
CA SER A 930 3.39 -37.64 -34.62
C SER A 930 4.64 -36.92 -35.14
N GLY A 931 4.58 -36.26 -36.30
CA GLY A 931 5.73 -35.54 -36.86
C GLY A 931 6.05 -34.24 -36.11
N ALA A 932 7.27 -33.74 -36.29
CA ALA A 932 7.71 -32.45 -35.76
C ALA A 932 7.39 -31.31 -36.74
N THR A 933 7.11 -30.12 -36.21
CA THR A 933 6.99 -28.90 -37.02
C THR A 933 8.37 -28.36 -37.35
N THR A 934 8.54 -27.77 -38.54
CA THR A 934 9.84 -27.28 -39.05
C THR A 934 9.77 -25.78 -39.32
N VAL A 935 10.88 -25.09 -39.11
CA VAL A 935 11.00 -23.66 -39.41
C VAL A 935 10.92 -23.43 -40.92
N ASP A 936 9.99 -22.59 -41.34
CA ASP A 936 9.84 -22.11 -42.72
C ASP A 936 9.50 -20.62 -42.66
N ALA A 937 10.48 -19.76 -42.98
CA ALA A 937 10.29 -18.32 -42.94
C ALA A 937 9.29 -17.79 -43.99
N SER A 938 8.92 -18.63 -44.97
CA SER A 938 7.88 -18.31 -45.95
C SER A 938 6.49 -18.73 -45.52
N ALA A 939 6.32 -19.37 -44.34
CA ALA A 939 5.04 -19.83 -43.84
C ALA A 939 3.99 -18.69 -43.86
N PRO A 940 2.76 -18.96 -44.30
CA PRO A 940 1.72 -17.94 -44.45
C PRO A 940 1.31 -17.38 -43.10
N THR A 941 1.39 -18.16 -42.03
CA THR A 941 1.22 -17.67 -40.66
C THR A 941 2.42 -18.06 -39.80
N GLY A 942 2.98 -17.10 -39.06
CA GLY A 942 4.11 -17.37 -38.17
C GLY A 942 5.41 -17.71 -38.91
N LYS A 943 6.13 -18.73 -38.45
CA LYS A 943 7.46 -19.15 -38.95
C LYS A 943 7.64 -20.67 -38.98
N LYS A 944 6.64 -21.47 -38.63
CA LYS A 944 6.72 -22.93 -38.65
C LYS A 944 5.60 -23.51 -39.49
N ALA A 945 5.89 -24.65 -40.10
CA ALA A 945 4.93 -25.43 -40.85
C ALA A 945 5.13 -26.92 -40.56
N TYR A 946 4.16 -27.73 -40.94
CA TYR A 946 4.25 -29.18 -40.84
C TYR A 946 4.50 -29.81 -42.20
N ASN A 947 5.33 -30.85 -42.24
CA ASN A 947 5.53 -31.64 -43.45
C ASN A 947 4.77 -32.97 -43.31
N LEU A 948 3.76 -33.20 -44.16
CA LEU A 948 2.92 -34.39 -44.10
C LEU A 948 3.68 -35.70 -44.35
N SER A 949 4.88 -35.64 -44.92
CA SER A 949 5.78 -36.80 -44.99
C SER A 949 6.21 -37.32 -43.61
N GLY A 950 6.10 -36.51 -42.56
CA GLY A 950 6.35 -36.90 -41.17
C GLY A 950 5.19 -37.67 -40.50
N GLY A 951 4.07 -37.87 -41.20
CA GLY A 951 2.90 -38.59 -40.73
C GLY A 951 1.60 -37.82 -40.98
N GLY A 952 0.51 -38.54 -41.25
CA GLY A 952 -0.81 -37.93 -41.48
C GLY A 952 -1.38 -37.22 -40.25
N ILE A 953 -2.29 -36.27 -40.47
CA ILE A 953 -2.99 -35.53 -39.42
C ILE A 953 -4.41 -36.08 -39.26
N THR A 954 -4.70 -36.69 -38.12
CA THR A 954 -6.02 -37.25 -37.80
C THR A 954 -6.90 -36.19 -37.12
N PHE A 955 -8.13 -36.08 -37.59
CA PHE A 955 -9.14 -35.15 -37.07
C PHE A 955 -9.81 -35.71 -35.81
N PRO A 956 -10.37 -34.85 -34.93
CA PRO A 956 -11.23 -35.30 -33.84
C PRO A 956 -12.47 -36.05 -34.36
N ALA A 957 -13.20 -36.71 -33.46
CA ALA A 957 -14.44 -37.40 -33.81
C ALA A 957 -15.46 -36.41 -34.42
N LEU A 958 -16.01 -36.76 -35.59
CA LEU A 958 -16.94 -35.94 -36.36
C LEU A 958 -18.37 -36.50 -36.28
N VAL A 959 -19.35 -35.61 -36.32
CA VAL A 959 -20.77 -35.98 -36.43
C VAL A 959 -21.13 -36.17 -37.90
N SER A 960 -21.41 -37.41 -38.33
CA SER A 960 -21.61 -37.76 -39.75
C SER A 960 -22.75 -37.03 -40.46
N SER A 961 -23.76 -36.55 -39.70
CA SER A 961 -24.88 -35.75 -40.23
C SER A 961 -24.54 -34.28 -40.48
N LYS A 962 -23.41 -33.78 -39.97
CA LYS A 962 -22.93 -32.41 -40.18
C LYS A 962 -21.94 -32.35 -41.34
N THR A 963 -21.86 -31.18 -41.98
CA THR A 963 -20.80 -30.85 -42.93
C THR A 963 -19.75 -30.01 -42.21
N TYR A 964 -18.48 -30.31 -42.42
CA TYR A 964 -17.36 -29.59 -41.83
C TYR A 964 -16.50 -28.94 -42.92
N THR A 965 -16.00 -27.75 -42.62
CA THR A 965 -15.01 -27.07 -43.43
C THR A 965 -13.63 -27.43 -42.90
N VAL A 966 -12.75 -27.87 -43.80
CA VAL A 966 -11.33 -28.06 -43.52
C VAL A 966 -10.54 -27.18 -44.47
N SER A 967 -9.75 -26.26 -43.93
CA SER A 967 -8.93 -25.37 -44.75
C SER A 967 -7.49 -25.33 -44.27
N TYR A 968 -6.59 -25.07 -45.20
CA TYR A 968 -5.15 -25.03 -44.95
C TYR A 968 -4.43 -24.33 -46.10
N TRP A 969 -3.20 -23.92 -45.83
CA TRP A 969 -2.25 -23.47 -46.85
C TRP A 969 -1.25 -24.58 -47.16
N THR A 970 -0.90 -24.75 -48.44
CA THR A 970 0.14 -25.71 -48.86
C THR A 970 1.04 -25.14 -49.95
N LYS A 971 2.29 -25.65 -50.02
CA LYS A 971 3.20 -25.41 -51.14
C LYS A 971 2.89 -26.26 -52.38
N ASN A 972 1.99 -27.22 -52.26
CA ASN A 972 1.58 -28.05 -53.39
C ASN A 972 0.70 -27.26 -54.37
N THR A 973 0.86 -27.55 -55.66
CA THR A 973 0.01 -26.99 -56.73
C THR A 973 -1.34 -27.70 -56.85
N VAL A 974 -1.50 -28.83 -56.15
CA VAL A 974 -2.71 -29.63 -56.04
C VAL A 974 -3.07 -29.83 -54.56
N PRO A 975 -4.37 -29.89 -54.22
CA PRO A 975 -4.82 -30.10 -52.85
C PRO A 975 -4.54 -31.54 -52.37
N TYR A 976 -4.47 -31.71 -51.04
CA TYR A 976 -4.40 -33.03 -50.40
C TYR A 976 -5.74 -33.76 -50.49
N SER A 977 -5.72 -35.09 -50.32
CA SER A 977 -6.95 -35.90 -50.30
C SER A 977 -7.49 -36.01 -48.88
N ILE A 978 -8.80 -35.82 -48.71
CA ILE A 978 -9.51 -35.99 -47.44
C ILE A 978 -10.76 -36.84 -47.67
N ALA A 979 -10.88 -37.94 -46.93
CA ALA A 979 -12.04 -38.80 -46.97
C ALA A 979 -13.34 -38.03 -46.63
N GLY A 980 -14.40 -38.26 -47.41
CA GLY A 980 -15.67 -37.58 -47.25
C GLY A 980 -15.77 -36.20 -47.90
N THR A 981 -14.76 -35.76 -48.66
CA THR A 981 -14.83 -34.51 -49.44
C THR A 981 -15.99 -34.58 -50.44
N VAL A 982 -16.89 -33.59 -50.39
CA VAL A 982 -18.08 -33.54 -51.25
C VAL A 982 -17.76 -33.00 -52.65
N SER A 983 -18.62 -33.29 -53.62
CA SER A 983 -18.47 -32.80 -55.00
C SER A 983 -18.40 -31.27 -55.06
N GLY A 984 -17.53 -30.74 -55.94
CA GLY A 984 -17.23 -29.30 -56.05
C GLY A 984 -16.14 -28.81 -55.09
N TYR A 985 -15.65 -29.68 -54.19
CA TYR A 985 -14.52 -29.42 -53.31
C TYR A 985 -13.38 -30.42 -53.60
N PRO A 986 -12.12 -30.07 -53.27
CA PRO A 986 -11.68 -28.80 -52.69
C PRO A 986 -11.70 -27.62 -53.65
N VAL A 987 -11.94 -26.42 -53.12
CA VAL A 987 -11.83 -25.16 -53.86
C VAL A 987 -10.47 -24.52 -53.61
N LYS A 988 -9.89 -23.95 -54.66
CA LYS A 988 -8.63 -23.20 -54.60
C LYS A 988 -8.91 -21.74 -54.24
N GLY A 989 -8.28 -21.22 -53.21
CA GLY A 989 -8.34 -19.81 -52.81
C GLY A 989 -7.16 -18.99 -53.34
N LYS A 990 -6.80 -17.95 -52.57
CA LYS A 990 -5.66 -17.07 -52.88
C LYS A 990 -4.32 -17.82 -52.72
N SER A 991 -3.31 -17.31 -53.42
CA SER A 991 -1.91 -17.69 -53.22
C SER A 991 -1.14 -16.52 -52.61
N TYR A 992 -0.18 -16.82 -51.75
CA TYR A 992 0.72 -15.87 -51.11
C TYR A 992 2.13 -16.46 -51.08
N GLY A 993 3.06 -15.83 -51.79
CA GLY A 993 4.38 -16.42 -52.06
C GLY A 993 4.26 -17.81 -52.70
N SER A 994 4.95 -18.80 -52.13
CA SER A 994 4.89 -20.21 -52.57
C SER A 994 3.70 -21.00 -52.01
N TRP A 995 2.78 -20.37 -51.28
CA TRP A 995 1.68 -21.04 -50.59
C TRP A 995 0.34 -20.78 -51.28
N THR A 996 -0.51 -21.80 -51.31
CA THR A 996 -1.86 -21.74 -51.87
C THR A 996 -2.86 -22.24 -50.85
N TYR A 997 -3.94 -21.48 -50.65
CA TYR A 997 -5.05 -21.86 -49.80
C TYR A 997 -5.97 -22.86 -50.50
N TYR A 998 -6.36 -23.91 -49.78
CA TYR A 998 -7.41 -24.82 -50.20
C TYR A 998 -8.44 -25.01 -49.09
N GLU A 999 -9.70 -25.11 -49.49
CA GLU A 999 -10.82 -25.42 -48.60
C GLU A 999 -11.51 -26.70 -49.09
N HIS A 1000 -11.79 -27.61 -48.17
CA HIS A 1000 -12.61 -28.80 -48.35
C HIS A 1000 -13.91 -28.65 -47.58
N ARG A 1001 -14.99 -29.25 -48.09
CA ARG A 1001 -16.17 -29.60 -47.29
C ARG A 1001 -16.27 -31.10 -47.19
N ILE A 1002 -16.34 -31.61 -45.96
CA ILE A 1002 -16.44 -33.05 -45.68
C ILE A 1002 -17.77 -33.39 -45.00
N GLN A 1003 -18.39 -34.50 -45.40
CA GLN A 1003 -19.67 -34.97 -44.87
C GLN A 1003 -19.72 -36.50 -44.84
N GLY A 1004 -20.59 -37.09 -44.00
CA GLY A 1004 -20.87 -38.53 -44.01
C GLY A 1004 -19.79 -39.39 -43.35
N VAL A 1005 -18.82 -38.78 -42.66
CA VAL A 1005 -17.70 -39.45 -41.99
C VAL A 1005 -17.76 -39.21 -40.47
N THR A 1006 -17.30 -40.17 -39.68
CA THR A 1006 -17.16 -40.06 -38.22
C THR A 1006 -15.75 -39.63 -37.78
N GLY A 1007 -14.84 -39.52 -38.74
CA GLY A 1007 -13.46 -39.07 -38.59
C GLY A 1007 -12.78 -39.08 -39.95
N ALA A 1008 -11.68 -38.35 -40.08
CA ALA A 1008 -10.85 -38.35 -41.29
C ALA A 1008 -9.39 -38.12 -40.94
N THR A 1009 -8.50 -38.52 -41.84
CA THR A 1009 -7.06 -38.27 -41.74
C THR A 1009 -6.60 -37.58 -43.01
N LEU A 1010 -5.91 -36.46 -42.86
CA LEU A 1010 -5.22 -35.77 -43.93
C LEU A 1010 -3.89 -36.49 -44.20
N THR A 1011 -3.73 -37.02 -45.41
CA THR A 1011 -2.51 -37.74 -45.83
C THR A 1011 -1.96 -37.15 -47.14
N GLY A 1012 -0.65 -37.29 -47.35
CA GLY A 1012 0.04 -36.78 -48.54
C GLY A 1012 1.53 -36.53 -48.30
N ALA A 1013 2.18 -35.92 -49.29
CA ALA A 1013 3.55 -35.42 -49.18
C ALA A 1013 3.56 -33.92 -49.50
N GLY A 1014 4.21 -33.12 -48.66
CA GLY A 1014 4.29 -31.67 -48.82
C GLY A 1014 4.08 -30.89 -47.53
N TRP A 1015 4.26 -29.57 -47.64
CA TRP A 1015 4.15 -28.64 -46.54
C TRP A 1015 2.70 -28.19 -46.33
N ILE A 1016 2.31 -28.03 -45.07
CA ILE A 1016 1.01 -27.53 -44.64
C ILE A 1016 1.17 -26.52 -43.51
N ASP A 1017 0.37 -25.46 -43.55
CA ASP A 1017 0.26 -24.47 -42.48
C ASP A 1017 -1.21 -24.00 -42.31
N GLU A 1018 -1.50 -23.41 -41.15
CA GLU A 1018 -2.79 -22.76 -40.83
C GLU A 1018 -3.98 -23.72 -41.02
N LEU A 1019 -3.90 -24.90 -40.41
CA LEU A 1019 -4.89 -25.96 -40.56
C LEU A 1019 -6.11 -25.70 -39.65
N ARG A 1020 -7.29 -25.63 -40.27
CA ARG A 1020 -8.58 -25.39 -39.61
C ARG A 1020 -9.55 -26.54 -39.83
N LEU A 1021 -10.36 -26.81 -38.81
CA LEU A 1021 -11.53 -27.69 -38.89
C LEU A 1021 -12.65 -27.07 -38.05
N TYR A 1022 -13.82 -26.88 -38.65
CA TYR A 1022 -15.02 -26.37 -37.96
C TYR A 1022 -16.29 -26.74 -38.74
N PRO A 1023 -17.48 -26.73 -38.12
CA PRO A 1023 -18.74 -26.94 -38.84
C PRO A 1023 -18.93 -25.90 -39.96
N SER A 1024 -19.37 -26.32 -41.16
CA SER A 1024 -19.51 -25.40 -42.30
C SER A 1024 -20.59 -24.32 -42.13
N ALA A 1025 -21.48 -24.48 -41.14
CA ALA A 1025 -22.44 -23.45 -40.73
C ALA A 1025 -21.85 -22.42 -39.75
N GLY A 1026 -20.59 -22.62 -39.33
CA GLY A 1026 -19.85 -21.75 -38.42
C GLY A 1026 -18.85 -20.85 -39.13
N ARG A 1027 -18.18 -20.03 -38.33
CA ARG A 1027 -17.19 -19.04 -38.77
C ARG A 1027 -15.98 -19.12 -37.87
N MET A 1028 -14.78 -19.10 -38.45
CA MET A 1028 -13.55 -19.27 -37.70
C MET A 1028 -12.56 -18.16 -38.05
N VAL A 1029 -12.13 -17.43 -37.03
CA VAL A 1029 -11.04 -16.45 -37.10
C VAL A 1029 -9.88 -16.99 -36.30
N THR A 1030 -8.69 -16.96 -36.87
CA THR A 1030 -7.48 -17.51 -36.26
C THR A 1030 -6.42 -16.44 -36.05
N CYS A 1031 -5.55 -16.66 -35.08
CA CYS A 1031 -4.43 -15.79 -34.75
C CYS A 1031 -3.17 -16.65 -34.59
N ALA A 1032 -2.10 -16.26 -35.28
CA ALA A 1032 -0.75 -16.70 -35.00
C ALA A 1032 0.00 -15.57 -34.30
N TYR A 1033 0.91 -15.93 -33.40
CA TYR A 1033 1.62 -14.98 -32.56
C TYR A 1033 3.11 -14.95 -32.93
N THR A 1034 3.72 -13.78 -32.74
CA THR A 1034 5.16 -13.62 -32.73
C THR A 1034 5.75 -14.49 -31.61
N PRO A 1035 7.07 -14.77 -31.64
CA PRO A 1035 7.70 -15.52 -30.57
C PRO A 1035 7.55 -14.88 -29.18
N PHE A 1036 7.20 -13.59 -29.08
CA PHE A 1036 6.98 -12.88 -27.81
C PHE A 1036 5.51 -12.72 -27.41
N GLY A 1037 4.58 -13.41 -28.09
CA GLY A 1037 3.15 -13.38 -27.75
C GLY A 1037 2.38 -12.14 -28.24
N ALA A 1038 2.98 -11.29 -29.07
CA ALA A 1038 2.23 -10.27 -29.83
C ALA A 1038 1.60 -10.91 -31.08
N VAL A 1039 0.42 -10.48 -31.52
CA VAL A 1039 -0.24 -11.07 -32.72
C VAL A 1039 0.64 -10.85 -33.95
N ALA A 1040 1.07 -11.91 -34.63
CA ALA A 1040 1.86 -11.80 -35.87
C ALA A 1040 0.97 -11.78 -37.12
N ALA A 1041 -0.02 -12.67 -37.14
CA ALA A 1041 -0.95 -12.80 -38.24
C ALA A 1041 -2.34 -13.13 -37.70
N LYS A 1042 -3.36 -12.64 -38.39
CA LYS A 1042 -4.74 -13.09 -38.23
C LYS A 1042 -5.26 -13.56 -39.56
N ALA A 1043 -6.06 -14.61 -39.53
CA ALA A 1043 -6.74 -15.05 -40.72
C ALA A 1043 -8.25 -14.99 -40.52
N ASP A 1044 -8.94 -14.34 -41.45
CA ASP A 1044 -10.39 -14.13 -41.38
C ASP A 1044 -11.17 -15.40 -41.75
N GLU A 1045 -12.50 -15.30 -41.75
CA GLU A 1045 -13.41 -16.42 -42.05
C GLU A 1045 -13.20 -17.05 -43.44
N ALA A 1046 -12.65 -16.29 -44.40
CA ALA A 1046 -12.40 -16.72 -45.78
C ALA A 1046 -10.94 -17.12 -46.03
N GLY A 1047 -10.10 -17.11 -45.00
CA GLY A 1047 -8.68 -17.43 -45.12
C GLY A 1047 -7.80 -16.25 -45.57
N ASN A 1048 -8.32 -15.02 -45.65
CA ASN A 1048 -7.48 -13.86 -45.95
C ASN A 1048 -6.58 -13.52 -44.76
N LEU A 1049 -5.32 -13.20 -45.06
CA LEU A 1049 -4.28 -13.00 -44.05
C LEU A 1049 -4.05 -11.50 -43.78
N MET A 1050 -4.10 -11.16 -42.51
CA MET A 1050 -3.74 -9.85 -41.96
C MET A 1050 -2.47 -9.96 -41.14
N PHE A 1051 -1.43 -9.21 -41.47
CA PHE A 1051 -0.14 -9.23 -40.79
C PHE A 1051 0.03 -8.00 -39.91
N TYR A 1052 0.65 -8.20 -38.75
CA TYR A 1052 0.85 -7.17 -37.73
C TYR A 1052 2.35 -7.06 -37.43
N GLU A 1053 2.90 -5.89 -37.74
CA GLU A 1053 4.30 -5.56 -37.51
C GLU A 1053 4.42 -4.62 -36.32
N TYR A 1054 5.46 -4.79 -35.52
CA TYR A 1054 5.71 -3.99 -34.33
C TYR A 1054 7.00 -3.18 -34.47
N ASP A 1055 7.07 -2.04 -33.79
CA ASP A 1055 8.31 -1.29 -33.62
C ASP A 1055 9.23 -1.98 -32.59
N ALA A 1056 10.42 -1.43 -32.39
CA ALA A 1056 11.41 -1.98 -31.47
C ALA A 1056 10.96 -1.95 -29.98
N MET A 1057 9.93 -1.17 -29.64
CA MET A 1057 9.30 -1.18 -28.30
C MET A 1057 8.15 -2.19 -28.20
N SER A 1058 7.99 -3.08 -29.19
CA SER A 1058 6.84 -4.00 -29.28
C SER A 1058 5.48 -3.28 -29.36
N ARG A 1059 5.41 -2.07 -29.92
CA ARG A 1059 4.15 -1.35 -30.18
C ARG A 1059 3.74 -1.54 -31.64
N LEU A 1060 2.44 -1.61 -31.92
CA LEU A 1060 1.92 -1.90 -33.26
C LEU A 1060 2.33 -0.79 -34.25
N LYS A 1061 3.09 -1.13 -35.29
CA LYS A 1061 3.61 -0.18 -36.29
C LYS A 1061 2.83 -0.24 -37.60
N THR A 1062 2.64 -1.43 -38.15
CA THR A 1062 1.99 -1.62 -39.45
C THR A 1062 0.98 -2.77 -39.36
N VAL A 1063 -0.14 -2.63 -40.05
CA VAL A 1063 -1.08 -3.70 -40.34
C VAL A 1063 -1.22 -3.83 -41.85
N ARG A 1064 -1.01 -5.03 -42.39
CA ARG A 1064 -1.12 -5.33 -43.81
C ARG A 1064 -2.17 -6.39 -44.07
N GLU A 1065 -2.88 -6.30 -45.19
CA GLU A 1065 -3.68 -7.37 -45.76
C GLU A 1065 -2.87 -7.96 -46.93
N PHE A 1066 -2.38 -9.19 -46.77
CA PHE A 1066 -1.33 -9.73 -47.64
C PHE A 1066 -0.17 -8.73 -47.79
N GLU A 1067 0.08 -8.22 -49.00
CA GLU A 1067 1.14 -7.25 -49.27
C GLU A 1067 0.69 -5.78 -49.10
N HIS A 1068 -0.62 -5.52 -49.00
CA HIS A 1068 -1.19 -4.17 -48.97
C HIS A 1068 -1.23 -3.60 -47.56
N ILE A 1069 -0.72 -2.37 -47.37
CA ILE A 1069 -0.80 -1.68 -46.07
C ILE A 1069 -2.23 -1.20 -45.84
N VAL A 1070 -2.85 -1.68 -44.76
CA VAL A 1070 -4.19 -1.26 -44.31
C VAL A 1070 -4.09 -0.13 -43.29
N LYS A 1071 -3.06 -0.18 -42.43
CA LYS A 1071 -2.83 0.82 -41.38
C LYS A 1071 -1.36 0.97 -41.07
N THR A 1072 -0.91 2.20 -40.92
CA THR A 1072 0.37 2.53 -40.28
C THR A 1072 0.10 3.37 -39.04
N VAL A 1073 0.82 3.09 -37.96
CA VAL A 1073 0.73 3.81 -36.69
C VAL A 1073 2.10 4.37 -36.37
N ASP A 1074 2.20 5.70 -36.43
CA ASP A 1074 3.39 6.41 -35.99
C ASP A 1074 3.18 6.95 -34.57
N TYR A 1075 4.00 6.46 -33.65
CA TYR A 1075 4.00 6.91 -32.26
C TYR A 1075 4.86 8.15 -32.11
N ASN A 1076 4.25 9.31 -32.36
CA ASN A 1076 4.85 10.59 -32.04
C ASN A 1076 4.48 10.99 -30.61
N TYR A 1077 5.47 11.15 -29.74
CA TYR A 1077 5.25 11.96 -28.54
C TYR A 1077 5.04 13.39 -29.04
N LYS A 1078 3.90 13.98 -28.68
CA LYS A 1078 3.56 15.34 -29.08
C LYS A 1078 4.67 16.27 -28.57
N LYS A 1079 5.55 16.67 -29.48
CA LYS A 1079 6.55 17.73 -29.28
C LYS A 1079 5.88 19.08 -29.04
#